data_AF-A0A3Q2Y293-F1
#
_entry.id   AF-A0A3Q2Y293-F1
#
_cell.length_a   1.000
_cell.length_b   1.000
_cell.length_c   1.000
_cell.angle_alpha   90.00
_cell.angle_beta   90.00
_cell.angle_gamma   90.00
#
_symmetry.space_group_name_H-M   'P 1'
#
loop_
_entity.id
_entity.type
_entity.pdbx_description
1 polymer ?
#
loop_
_entity_poly.entity_id
_entity_poly.type
_entity_poly.pdbx_seq_one_letter_code
_entity_poly.pdbx_strand_id
1 'polypeptide(L)'
;MPAQTISGKEVSAQVREKLKRDVEQMKLQDSNFQPGLVILQVGDRDDSNLYIGMKLKAASEIGINAKHLKLPNTATEEEILHNITEVNENSSVHGLIVQLPLDSIHKIDTEKVTNAVAPEKDVDGLTSINAGKLSRGDLSDCFIPCTPNGCMELIRQTGVSLAGKRAVVIGRSKIVGAPMHDLLLWNHATVTTCHSKTVELPEEVGKADILVVGIGKAEMVKGEWIKKGAVVIDCGINLISDESKPSGKRVVGDVHYSSAKEQASFITPVPGGVGPMTVAMLMANTVLSAKRFLESHQPGRWTISYTKLKLQKPVPSDIEISRSCVPKPIDRLAKEVGLLSDEVELYGKTKAKVQLSIIKRLQAQPDGKYVVVTGITPTPLGEGKSTTTIGLVQALGAHMKLNVFANVRQPSQGPTFGIKGGAAGGGYSQVIPMEEFNLHLTGDIHAITASNNLVAAAIDARMFHEATQSDKALYNRLVPLSGGQRKFSPVQINRLKKLGIDKTDPTTLTEDEISRFARLDIDPSSVTWQRVLDTNDRFLRKITIGQSPTEKGYTREAQFDITVASEIMAVLALTSSLEDMRERLAKMVVATSRGGQPITTEDLGVCGALTVLMKDAIKPNLMQTLEGTPVFVHAGPFANIAHGNSSILADKIALKLVGPEGFVVTEAGFGADIGMEKFFNIKCRYSGLRPHVVVLVATVRALKMHGGGPTVTAGMPLPKEYIEENLELLEKGCSNMKKQIENANHFGVPVVVAVNAFKTDTDAELDLVCSIARGAGAFDAVRCNHWAEGGAGALALGQAVQKASKTPSSFKFLYDLELPITEKIRIIAQKIYGADDIELLPEAQHKVELYTKQGFGKLPICMAKTHLSLSHEADKKGVPTGFVVPIRDIRASVGAGFLFPLVGTMPTIPGLPTRPCFYDIDLDPETEQINGLF
;
A
#
# COMPACT_ATOMS: atom_id res chain seq x y z
N MET A 1 49.82 -0.92 -45.74
CA MET A 1 50.06 -0.95 -44.28
C MET A 1 49.18 -2.03 -43.70
N PRO A 2 49.68 -2.89 -42.80
CA PRO A 2 48.85 -3.91 -42.16
C PRO A 2 47.74 -3.26 -41.32
N ALA A 3 46.59 -3.95 -41.21
CA ALA A 3 45.42 -3.45 -40.49
C ALA A 3 45.74 -3.10 -39.02
N GLN A 4 45.16 -2.01 -38.53
CA GLN A 4 45.17 -1.68 -37.11
C GLN A 4 44.21 -2.62 -36.35
N THR A 5 44.70 -3.24 -35.28
CA THR A 5 43.87 -4.14 -34.47
C THR A 5 42.94 -3.33 -33.55
N ILE A 6 41.64 -3.60 -33.64
CA ILE A 6 40.64 -3.01 -32.72
C ILE A 6 40.50 -3.93 -31.50
N SER A 7 41.16 -3.57 -30.40
CA SER A 7 41.18 -4.35 -29.15
C SER A 7 39.88 -4.17 -28.37
N GLY A 8 38.93 -5.11 -28.51
CA GLY A 8 37.70 -5.06 -27.72
C GLY A 8 37.91 -5.24 -26.22
N LYS A 9 39.03 -5.86 -25.81
CA LYS A 9 39.46 -5.87 -24.41
C LYS A 9 39.72 -4.45 -23.86
N GLU A 10 40.41 -3.60 -24.62
CA GLU A 10 40.68 -2.21 -24.22
C GLU A 10 39.41 -1.35 -24.24
N VAL A 11 38.63 -1.43 -25.33
CA VAL A 11 37.38 -0.66 -25.46
C VAL A 11 36.38 -1.07 -24.37
N SER A 12 36.25 -2.36 -24.07
CA SER A 12 35.38 -2.84 -23.00
C SER A 12 35.82 -2.34 -21.61
N ALA A 13 37.12 -2.12 -21.37
CA ALA A 13 37.59 -1.54 -20.13
C ALA A 13 37.18 -0.07 -20.01
N GLN A 14 37.30 0.71 -21.10
CA GLN A 14 36.86 2.11 -21.15
C GLN A 14 35.36 2.24 -20.90
N VAL A 15 34.56 1.39 -21.54
CA VAL A 15 33.10 1.35 -21.31
C VAL A 15 32.79 1.06 -19.85
N ARG A 16 33.40 0.03 -19.26
CA ARG A 16 33.13 -0.34 -17.86
C ARG A 16 33.52 0.76 -16.87
N GLU A 17 34.61 1.47 -17.11
CA GLU A 17 35.02 2.63 -16.30
C GLU A 17 33.99 3.76 -16.37
N LYS A 18 33.44 4.05 -17.55
CA LYS A 18 32.33 5.00 -17.71
C LYS A 18 31.08 4.54 -16.94
N LEU A 19 30.71 3.26 -17.07
CA LEU A 19 29.54 2.70 -16.40
C LEU A 19 29.69 2.73 -14.87
N LYS A 20 30.91 2.53 -14.35
CA LYS A 20 31.18 2.64 -12.92
C LYS A 20 30.83 4.03 -12.39
N ARG A 21 31.26 5.08 -13.09
CA ARG A 21 30.92 6.48 -12.75
C ARG A 21 29.42 6.73 -12.82
N ASP A 22 28.73 6.16 -13.82
CA ASP A 22 27.27 6.25 -13.92
C ASP A 22 26.57 5.62 -12.70
N VAL A 23 27.04 4.46 -12.23
CA VAL A 23 26.48 3.80 -11.03
C VAL A 23 26.79 4.58 -9.76
N GLU A 24 28.00 5.14 -9.64
CA GLU A 24 28.37 6.04 -8.53
C GLU A 24 27.45 7.27 -8.50
N GLN A 25 27.09 7.83 -9.67
CA GLN A 25 26.18 8.96 -9.77
C GLN A 25 24.75 8.61 -9.32
N MET A 26 24.26 7.40 -9.64
CA MET A 26 22.95 6.93 -9.15
C MET A 26 22.92 6.80 -7.63
N LYS A 27 24.02 6.34 -7.01
CA LYS A 27 24.13 6.27 -5.55
C LYS A 27 24.12 7.64 -4.86
N LEU A 28 24.53 8.69 -5.56
CA LEU A 28 24.40 10.06 -5.07
C LEU A 28 22.95 10.56 -5.12
N GLN A 29 22.13 10.04 -6.05
CA GLN A 29 20.70 10.36 -6.13
C GLN A 29 19.88 9.59 -5.09
N ASP A 30 20.18 8.31 -4.91
CA ASP A 30 19.60 7.46 -3.86
C ASP A 30 20.70 6.54 -3.28
N SER A 31 21.07 6.76 -2.02
CA SER A 31 22.15 6.04 -1.36
C SER A 31 21.88 4.55 -1.15
N ASN A 32 20.61 4.13 -1.21
CA ASN A 32 20.22 2.73 -1.09
C ASN A 32 20.05 2.05 -2.46
N PHE A 33 20.16 2.80 -3.57
CA PHE A 33 19.95 2.27 -4.90
C PHE A 33 21.21 1.59 -5.45
N GLN A 34 21.02 0.41 -6.04
CA GLN A 34 22.06 -0.31 -6.75
C GLN A 34 21.45 -1.04 -7.95
N PRO A 35 22.04 -0.96 -9.15
CA PRO A 35 21.56 -1.75 -10.28
C PRO A 35 21.66 -3.25 -9.99
N GLY A 36 20.54 -3.98 -10.00
CA GLY A 36 20.53 -5.45 -9.98
C GLY A 36 20.51 -6.10 -11.35
N LEU A 37 21.23 -7.21 -11.50
CA LEU A 37 21.25 -8.09 -12.66
C LEU A 37 21.00 -9.54 -12.20
N VAL A 38 20.13 -10.27 -12.88
CA VAL A 38 19.97 -11.72 -12.70
C VAL A 38 20.41 -12.45 -13.96
N ILE A 39 21.26 -13.45 -13.79
CA ILE A 39 21.68 -14.37 -14.83
C ILE A 39 21.02 -15.72 -14.53
N LEU A 40 20.07 -16.13 -15.36
CA LEU A 40 19.39 -17.42 -15.23
C LEU A 40 20.12 -18.46 -16.09
N GLN A 41 20.60 -19.53 -15.45
CA GLN A 41 21.23 -20.69 -16.10
C GLN A 41 20.37 -21.93 -15.87
N VAL A 42 20.22 -22.77 -16.90
CA VAL A 42 19.66 -24.13 -16.77
C VAL A 42 20.78 -25.12 -17.11
N GLY A 43 21.01 -26.09 -16.21
CA GLY A 43 22.06 -27.10 -16.37
C GLY A 43 23.46 -26.60 -16.01
N ASP A 44 24.50 -27.21 -16.58
CA ASP A 44 25.88 -26.99 -16.12
C ASP A 44 26.96 -27.05 -17.22
N ARG A 45 26.66 -26.49 -18.40
CA ARG A 45 27.64 -26.46 -19.49
C ARG A 45 28.87 -25.59 -19.17
N ASP A 46 30.05 -26.16 -19.40
CA ASP A 46 31.35 -25.50 -19.15
C ASP A 46 31.54 -24.18 -19.93
N ASP A 47 31.07 -24.14 -21.18
CA ASP A 47 31.13 -22.93 -22.01
C ASP A 47 30.33 -21.77 -21.41
N SER A 48 29.14 -22.06 -20.89
CA SER A 48 28.26 -21.10 -20.22
C SER A 48 28.85 -20.61 -18.90
N ASN A 49 29.43 -21.51 -18.09
CA ASN A 49 30.03 -21.19 -16.80
C ASN A 49 31.15 -20.15 -16.91
N LEU A 50 32.02 -20.26 -17.93
CA LEU A 50 33.08 -19.28 -18.17
C LEU A 50 32.51 -17.87 -18.45
N TYR A 51 31.50 -17.78 -19.31
CA TYR A 51 30.85 -16.50 -19.64
C TYR A 51 30.10 -15.91 -18.46
N ILE A 52 29.41 -16.72 -17.66
CA ILE A 52 28.73 -16.27 -16.44
C ILE A 52 29.75 -15.69 -15.46
N GLY A 53 30.88 -16.36 -15.24
CA GLY A 53 31.97 -15.85 -14.39
C GLY A 53 32.48 -14.48 -14.84
N MET A 54 32.64 -14.27 -16.15
CA MET A 54 33.03 -12.97 -16.71
C MET A 54 31.98 -11.89 -16.47
N LYS A 55 30.68 -12.22 -16.61
CA LYS A 55 29.56 -11.29 -16.35
C LYS A 55 29.51 -10.87 -14.88
N LEU A 56 29.61 -11.82 -13.96
CA LEU A 56 29.61 -11.56 -12.51
C LEU A 56 30.79 -10.67 -12.11
N LYS A 57 31.99 -10.95 -12.63
CA LYS A 57 33.17 -10.13 -12.39
C LYS A 57 32.99 -8.69 -12.91
N ALA A 58 32.54 -8.54 -14.15
CA ALA A 58 32.30 -7.21 -14.74
C ALA A 58 31.24 -6.42 -13.97
N ALA A 59 30.15 -7.07 -13.55
CA ALA A 59 29.11 -6.46 -12.73
C ALA A 59 29.68 -5.95 -11.39
N SER A 60 30.46 -6.78 -10.69
CA SER A 60 31.11 -6.39 -9.44
C SER A 60 32.08 -5.22 -9.60
N GLU A 61 32.85 -5.17 -10.69
CA GLU A 61 33.79 -4.07 -10.97
C GLU A 61 33.09 -2.72 -11.18
N ILE A 62 31.90 -2.74 -11.79
CA ILE A 62 31.07 -1.56 -12.06
C ILE A 62 30.23 -1.15 -10.83
N GLY A 63 29.98 -2.08 -9.91
CA GLY A 63 29.12 -1.87 -8.75
C GLY A 63 27.66 -2.33 -8.95
N ILE A 64 27.41 -3.19 -9.93
CA ILE A 64 26.10 -3.85 -10.17
C ILE A 64 25.98 -5.07 -9.24
N ASN A 65 24.82 -5.22 -8.58
CA ASN A 65 24.49 -6.41 -7.79
C ASN A 65 24.02 -7.54 -8.71
N ALA A 66 24.95 -8.39 -9.15
CA ALA A 66 24.63 -9.52 -10.01
C ALA A 66 24.38 -10.80 -9.21
N LYS A 67 23.25 -11.46 -9.46
CA LYS A 67 22.88 -12.76 -8.89
C LYS A 67 22.87 -13.84 -9.97
N HIS A 68 23.41 -15.00 -9.64
CA HIS A 68 23.36 -16.17 -10.48
C HIS A 68 22.25 -17.10 -10.01
N LEU A 69 21.21 -17.25 -10.81
CA LEU A 69 20.10 -18.18 -10.57
C LEU A 69 20.34 -19.44 -11.40
N LYS A 70 20.91 -20.47 -10.77
CA LYS A 70 21.23 -21.75 -11.41
C LYS A 70 20.13 -22.76 -11.13
N LEU A 71 19.40 -23.16 -12.18
CA LEU A 71 18.40 -24.21 -12.15
C LEU A 71 19.03 -25.55 -12.58
N PRO A 72 18.60 -26.68 -11.98
CA PRO A 72 19.10 -27.99 -12.38
C PRO A 72 18.70 -28.31 -13.84
N ASN A 73 19.41 -29.24 -14.48
CA ASN A 73 19.05 -29.72 -15.81
C ASN A 73 17.69 -30.48 -15.84
N THR A 74 17.14 -30.81 -14.68
CA THR A 74 15.80 -31.40 -14.49
C THR A 74 14.69 -30.34 -14.38
N ALA A 75 15.02 -29.04 -14.40
CA ALA A 75 14.00 -28.00 -14.33
C ALA A 75 13.08 -28.06 -15.55
N THR A 76 11.78 -28.01 -15.29
CA THR A 76 10.71 -27.97 -16.28
C THR A 76 10.56 -26.57 -16.88
N GLU A 77 9.90 -26.47 -18.03
CA GLU A 77 9.60 -25.16 -18.65
C GLU A 77 8.76 -24.28 -17.71
N GLU A 78 7.81 -24.86 -16.96
CA GLU A 78 6.97 -24.12 -16.02
C GLU A 78 7.77 -23.55 -14.85
N GLU A 79 8.68 -24.33 -14.26
CA GLU A 79 9.58 -23.84 -13.20
C GLU A 79 10.48 -22.71 -13.69
N ILE A 80 11.00 -22.80 -14.92
CA ILE A 80 11.81 -21.74 -15.52
C ILE A 80 10.98 -20.46 -15.70
N LEU A 81 9.76 -20.58 -16.26
CA LEU A 81 8.87 -19.44 -16.47
C LEU A 81 8.46 -18.80 -15.13
N HIS A 82 8.17 -19.60 -14.11
CA HIS A 82 7.86 -19.11 -12.77
C HIS A 82 9.00 -18.27 -12.18
N ASN A 83 10.24 -18.78 -12.25
CA ASN A 83 11.42 -18.03 -11.81
C ASN A 83 11.62 -16.73 -12.60
N ILE A 84 11.37 -16.73 -13.91
CA ILE A 84 11.43 -15.52 -14.73
C ILE A 84 10.38 -14.50 -14.26
N THR A 85 9.16 -14.94 -13.98
CA THR A 85 8.09 -14.08 -13.43
C THR A 85 8.49 -13.46 -12.09
N GLU A 86 9.02 -14.24 -11.15
CA GLU A 86 9.49 -13.71 -9.85
C GLU A 86 10.59 -12.65 -10.02
N VAL A 87 11.51 -12.87 -10.96
CA VAL A 87 12.58 -11.90 -11.27
C VAL A 87 12.03 -10.65 -11.98
N ASN A 88 11.04 -10.81 -12.85
CA ASN A 88 10.36 -9.71 -13.51
C ASN A 88 9.61 -8.82 -12.52
N GLU A 89 9.01 -9.39 -11.48
CA GLU A 89 8.28 -8.65 -10.44
C GLU A 89 9.21 -7.99 -9.42
N ASN A 90 10.43 -8.50 -9.25
CA ASN A 90 11.40 -7.98 -8.30
C ASN A 90 11.94 -6.59 -8.69
N SER A 91 11.56 -5.56 -7.94
CA SER A 91 11.97 -4.18 -8.19
C SER A 91 13.45 -3.88 -8.00
N SER A 92 14.20 -4.73 -7.27
CA SER A 92 15.65 -4.60 -7.12
C SER A 92 16.45 -5.12 -8.32
N VAL A 93 15.78 -5.76 -9.29
CA VAL A 93 16.40 -6.29 -10.52
C VAL A 93 16.01 -5.43 -11.70
N HIS A 94 17.00 -4.89 -12.42
CA HIS A 94 16.79 -4.05 -13.61
C HIS A 94 17.19 -4.76 -14.90
N GLY A 95 17.97 -5.85 -14.79
CA GLY A 95 18.33 -6.68 -15.93
C GLY A 95 18.11 -8.16 -15.62
N LEU A 96 17.55 -8.88 -16.59
CA LEU A 96 17.48 -10.34 -16.62
C LEU A 96 18.04 -10.83 -17.94
N ILE A 97 18.94 -11.81 -17.86
CA ILE A 97 19.45 -12.55 -19.01
C ILE A 97 19.21 -14.04 -18.81
N VAL A 98 18.59 -14.67 -19.80
CA VAL A 98 18.51 -16.13 -19.93
C VAL A 98 19.77 -16.60 -20.63
N GLN A 99 20.63 -17.34 -19.92
CA GLN A 99 21.87 -17.87 -20.50
C GLN A 99 21.55 -19.00 -21.48
N LEU A 100 21.82 -18.75 -22.76
CA LEU A 100 21.67 -19.74 -23.83
C LEU A 100 23.00 -20.44 -24.15
N PRO A 101 22.96 -21.70 -24.64
CA PRO A 101 21.78 -22.55 -24.79
C PRO A 101 21.30 -23.14 -23.45
N LEU A 102 20.02 -23.48 -23.36
CA LEU A 102 19.44 -24.15 -22.19
C LEU A 102 19.88 -25.63 -22.17
N ASP A 103 20.50 -26.07 -21.07
CA ASP A 103 20.94 -27.45 -20.86
C ASP A 103 19.95 -28.20 -19.96
N SER A 104 18.92 -28.77 -20.59
CA SER A 104 17.86 -29.50 -19.91
C SER A 104 17.63 -30.87 -20.52
N ILE A 105 17.23 -31.82 -19.68
CA ILE A 105 16.74 -33.13 -20.14
C ILE A 105 15.34 -33.03 -20.77
N HIS A 106 14.61 -31.95 -20.47
CA HIS A 106 13.29 -31.69 -21.02
C HIS A 106 13.41 -30.87 -22.31
N LYS A 107 12.48 -31.09 -23.25
CA LYS A 107 12.35 -30.24 -24.42
C LYS A 107 11.72 -28.92 -23.99
N ILE A 108 12.51 -27.85 -23.98
CA ILE A 108 12.08 -26.50 -23.61
C ILE A 108 11.97 -25.63 -24.87
N ASP A 109 10.88 -24.87 -25.00
CA ASP A 109 10.78 -23.82 -26.00
C ASP A 109 11.63 -22.62 -25.58
N THR A 110 12.81 -22.50 -26.19
CA THR A 110 13.74 -21.40 -25.91
C THR A 110 13.14 -20.04 -26.26
N GLU A 111 12.31 -19.95 -27.31
CA GLU A 111 11.70 -18.66 -27.69
C GLU A 111 10.65 -18.24 -26.67
N LYS A 112 9.84 -19.18 -26.18
CA LYS A 112 8.87 -18.90 -25.11
C LYS A 112 9.58 -18.41 -23.84
N VAL A 113 10.66 -19.08 -23.44
CA VAL A 113 11.46 -18.68 -22.27
C VAL A 113 12.11 -17.31 -22.45
N THR A 114 12.76 -17.04 -23.59
CA THR A 114 13.38 -15.73 -23.87
C THR A 114 12.33 -14.61 -23.89
N ASN A 115 11.15 -14.85 -24.48
CA ASN A 115 10.07 -13.86 -24.54
C ASN A 115 9.31 -13.67 -23.22
N ALA A 116 9.53 -14.52 -22.21
CA ALA A 116 8.97 -14.34 -20.88
C ALA A 116 9.70 -13.25 -20.07
N VAL A 117 10.91 -12.85 -20.47
CA VAL A 117 11.62 -11.73 -19.85
C VAL A 117 10.87 -10.43 -20.12
N ALA A 118 10.62 -9.63 -19.08
CA ALA A 118 9.97 -8.34 -19.24
C ALA A 118 10.79 -7.44 -20.19
N PRO A 119 10.19 -6.80 -21.22
CA PRO A 119 10.93 -6.01 -22.21
C PRO A 119 11.80 -4.91 -21.60
N GLU A 120 11.37 -4.31 -20.49
CA GLU A 120 12.11 -3.31 -19.72
C GLU A 120 13.32 -3.88 -18.96
N LYS A 121 13.39 -5.20 -18.75
CA LYS A 121 14.51 -5.91 -18.09
C LYS A 121 15.33 -6.78 -19.05
N ASP A 122 14.94 -6.85 -20.32
CA ASP A 122 15.63 -7.60 -21.37
C ASP A 122 16.93 -6.91 -21.80
N VAL A 123 17.93 -7.00 -20.93
CA VAL A 123 19.24 -6.35 -21.11
C VAL A 123 20.09 -7.03 -22.19
N ASP A 124 19.70 -8.21 -22.67
CA ASP A 124 20.33 -8.89 -23.80
C ASP A 124 19.66 -8.52 -25.15
N GLY A 125 18.49 -7.85 -25.11
CA GLY A 125 17.77 -7.34 -26.28
C GLY A 125 17.13 -8.42 -27.16
N LEU A 126 16.89 -9.62 -26.63
CA LEU A 126 16.50 -10.79 -27.41
C LEU A 126 14.98 -11.05 -27.45
N THR A 127 14.18 -10.35 -26.64
CA THR A 127 12.72 -10.47 -26.71
C THR A 127 12.20 -9.96 -28.05
N SER A 128 11.08 -10.51 -28.51
CA SER A 128 10.42 -10.10 -29.76
C SER A 128 10.02 -8.63 -29.72
N ILE A 129 9.76 -8.07 -28.53
CA ILE A 129 9.44 -6.65 -28.36
C ILE A 129 10.67 -5.79 -28.65
N ASN A 130 11.82 -6.02 -27.99
CA ASN A 130 13.03 -5.22 -28.26
C ASN A 130 13.58 -5.47 -29.68
N ALA A 131 13.56 -6.71 -30.16
CA ALA A 131 13.93 -7.02 -31.54
C ALA A 131 13.03 -6.30 -32.56
N GLY A 132 11.72 -6.25 -32.29
CA GLY A 132 10.76 -5.52 -33.11
C GLY A 132 10.98 -4.00 -33.10
N LYS A 133 11.26 -3.42 -31.93
CA LYS A 133 11.62 -1.99 -31.80
C LYS A 133 12.88 -1.64 -32.58
N LEU A 134 13.92 -2.48 -32.51
CA LEU A 134 15.14 -2.31 -33.29
C LEU A 134 14.85 -2.34 -34.79
N SER A 135 14.11 -3.33 -35.27
CA SER A 135 13.78 -3.47 -36.68
C SER A 135 12.98 -2.27 -37.21
N ARG A 136 12.13 -1.66 -36.38
CA ARG A 136 11.34 -0.46 -36.72
C ARG A 136 12.10 0.87 -36.58
N GLY A 137 13.29 0.87 -36.00
CA GLY A 137 14.10 2.08 -35.78
C GLY A 137 13.76 2.84 -34.50
N ASP A 138 13.02 2.25 -33.57
CA ASP A 138 12.63 2.84 -32.28
C ASP A 138 13.80 2.78 -31.26
N LEU A 139 15.01 3.20 -31.67
CA LEU A 139 16.26 2.99 -30.92
C LEU A 139 16.30 3.69 -29.55
N SER A 140 15.51 4.75 -29.36
CA SER A 140 15.44 5.49 -28.08
C SER A 140 14.73 4.70 -26.97
N ASP A 141 13.86 3.76 -27.34
CA ASP A 141 13.07 2.93 -26.43
C ASP A 141 13.36 1.41 -26.62
N CYS A 142 14.55 1.10 -27.14
CA CYS A 142 14.99 -0.26 -27.44
C CYS A 142 16.19 -0.65 -26.56
N PHE A 143 16.24 -1.88 -26.06
CA PHE A 143 17.50 -2.49 -25.63
C PHE A 143 18.15 -3.16 -26.84
N ILE A 144 19.29 -2.62 -27.25
CA ILE A 144 20.02 -3.14 -28.41
C ILE A 144 20.74 -4.43 -28.02
N PRO A 145 20.68 -5.50 -28.83
CA PRO A 145 21.39 -6.74 -28.52
C PRO A 145 22.88 -6.54 -28.30
N CYS A 146 23.41 -7.18 -27.26
CA CYS A 146 24.73 -6.83 -26.71
C CYS A 146 25.88 -7.03 -27.71
N THR A 147 25.88 -8.14 -28.45
CA THR A 147 26.94 -8.43 -29.42
C THR A 147 26.95 -7.44 -30.60
N PRO A 148 25.82 -7.20 -31.30
CA PRO A 148 25.71 -6.14 -32.31
C PRO A 148 26.08 -4.74 -31.80
N ASN A 149 25.63 -4.36 -30.59
CA ASN A 149 25.99 -3.07 -30.01
C ASN A 149 27.51 -2.96 -29.76
N GLY A 150 28.13 -4.07 -29.34
CA GLY A 150 29.58 -4.17 -29.18
C GLY A 150 30.32 -3.98 -30.50
N CYS A 151 29.79 -4.54 -31.59
CA CYS A 151 30.34 -4.34 -32.94
C CYS A 151 30.25 -2.87 -33.37
N MET A 152 29.10 -2.24 -33.14
CA MET A 152 28.90 -0.81 -33.45
C MET A 152 29.89 0.08 -32.68
N GLU A 153 30.11 -0.19 -31.40
CA GLU A 153 31.09 0.55 -30.60
C GLU A 153 32.52 0.34 -31.14
N LEU A 154 32.90 -0.89 -31.50
CA LEU A 154 34.21 -1.16 -32.12
C LEU A 154 34.39 -0.42 -33.45
N ILE A 155 33.34 -0.34 -34.28
CA ILE A 155 33.39 0.42 -35.52
C ILE A 155 33.56 1.91 -35.24
N ARG A 156 32.87 2.48 -34.25
CA ARG A 156 33.03 3.91 -33.87
C ARG A 156 34.48 4.25 -33.51
N GLN A 157 35.18 3.35 -32.84
CA GLN A 157 36.59 3.55 -32.43
C GLN A 157 37.55 3.66 -33.62
N THR A 158 37.15 3.22 -34.82
CA THR A 158 37.96 3.38 -36.04
C THR A 158 37.92 4.81 -36.60
N GLY A 159 36.94 5.62 -36.20
CA GLY A 159 36.67 6.94 -36.79
C GLY A 159 36.06 6.90 -38.20
N VAL A 160 35.78 5.71 -38.75
CA VAL A 160 35.15 5.56 -40.06
C VAL A 160 33.65 5.91 -39.97
N SER A 161 33.20 6.86 -40.78
CA SER A 161 31.77 7.20 -40.88
C SER A 161 30.99 6.06 -41.55
N LEU A 162 29.86 5.68 -40.93
CA LEU A 162 28.93 4.67 -41.45
C LEU A 162 28.06 5.20 -42.60
N ALA A 163 27.76 6.50 -42.59
CA ALA A 163 26.81 7.10 -43.52
C ALA A 163 27.29 6.95 -44.98
N GLY A 164 26.43 6.36 -45.82
CA GLY A 164 26.71 6.12 -47.24
C GLY A 164 27.70 5.00 -47.54
N LYS A 165 28.24 4.31 -46.52
CA LYS A 165 29.12 3.14 -46.71
C LYS A 165 28.34 1.89 -47.05
N ARG A 166 28.97 0.99 -47.79
CA ARG A 166 28.43 -0.35 -48.04
C ARG A 166 28.86 -1.28 -46.91
N ALA A 167 27.90 -1.77 -46.13
CA ALA A 167 28.14 -2.73 -45.08
C ALA A 167 27.64 -4.12 -45.50
N VAL A 168 28.45 -5.15 -45.26
CA VAL A 168 28.09 -6.55 -45.50
C VAL A 168 28.09 -7.29 -44.18
N VAL A 169 26.96 -7.92 -43.85
CA VAL A 169 26.79 -8.76 -42.67
C VAL A 169 26.69 -10.20 -43.10
N ILE A 170 27.67 -11.04 -42.73
CA ILE A 170 27.64 -12.47 -43.03
C ILE A 170 27.10 -13.22 -41.81
N GLY A 171 25.89 -13.75 -41.94
CA GLY A 171 25.16 -14.40 -40.87
C GLY A 171 23.74 -13.83 -40.75
N ARG A 172 22.76 -14.70 -40.47
CA ARG A 172 21.33 -14.33 -40.33
C ARG A 172 20.74 -14.80 -39.00
N SER A 173 21.59 -15.00 -37.99
CA SER A 173 21.14 -15.40 -36.66
C SER A 173 20.30 -14.30 -36.02
N LYS A 174 19.40 -14.69 -35.11
CA LYS A 174 18.60 -13.77 -34.30
C LYS A 174 19.44 -12.99 -33.27
N ILE A 175 20.66 -13.45 -32.99
CA ILE A 175 21.55 -12.89 -31.96
C ILE A 175 22.48 -11.82 -32.54
N VAL A 176 23.07 -12.06 -33.72
CA VAL A 176 24.07 -11.16 -34.32
C VAL A 176 23.64 -10.69 -35.70
N GLY A 177 23.33 -11.61 -36.62
CA GLY A 177 23.14 -11.29 -38.03
C GLY A 177 22.03 -10.28 -38.32
N ALA A 178 20.79 -10.63 -38.00
CA ALA A 178 19.64 -9.77 -38.26
C ALA A 178 19.71 -8.44 -37.48
N PRO A 179 20.01 -8.42 -36.16
CA PRO A 179 20.13 -7.15 -35.44
C PRO A 179 21.27 -6.24 -35.94
N MET A 180 22.40 -6.82 -36.38
CA MET A 180 23.51 -6.03 -36.94
C MET A 180 23.10 -5.37 -38.26
N HIS A 181 22.30 -6.05 -39.08
CA HIS A 181 21.74 -5.46 -40.29
C HIS A 181 20.94 -4.19 -39.96
N ASP A 182 19.97 -4.31 -39.05
CA ASP A 182 19.09 -3.21 -38.67
C ASP A 182 19.90 -2.04 -38.07
N LEU A 183 20.88 -2.32 -37.20
CA LEU A 183 21.72 -1.27 -36.62
C LEU A 183 22.53 -0.50 -37.67
N LEU A 184 23.16 -1.19 -38.62
CA LEU A 184 23.92 -0.53 -39.68
C LEU A 184 23.00 0.30 -40.58
N LEU A 185 21.80 -0.22 -40.89
CA LEU A 185 20.79 0.46 -41.68
C LEU A 185 20.34 1.76 -40.99
N TRP A 186 19.98 1.69 -39.71
CA TRP A 186 19.58 2.86 -38.92
C TRP A 186 20.73 3.84 -38.63
N ASN A 187 21.97 3.45 -38.91
CA ASN A 187 23.14 4.33 -38.92
C ASN A 187 23.57 4.73 -40.35
N HIS A 188 22.62 4.73 -41.28
CA HIS A 188 22.75 5.27 -42.64
C HIS A 188 23.73 4.52 -43.57
N ALA A 189 24.07 3.26 -43.27
CA ALA A 189 24.80 2.41 -44.20
C ALA A 189 23.85 1.77 -45.24
N THR A 190 24.38 1.45 -46.42
CA THR A 190 23.71 0.52 -47.35
C THR A 190 24.10 -0.90 -46.97
N VAL A 191 23.15 -1.70 -46.50
CA VAL A 191 23.45 -3.01 -45.88
C VAL A 191 23.05 -4.17 -46.78
N THR A 192 23.95 -5.14 -46.94
CA THR A 192 23.67 -6.43 -47.59
C THR A 192 23.89 -7.57 -46.60
N THR A 193 22.85 -8.38 -46.36
CA THR A 193 22.94 -9.56 -45.49
C THR A 193 23.22 -10.79 -46.31
N CYS A 194 24.35 -11.43 -46.03
CA CYS A 194 24.81 -12.66 -46.66
C CYS A 194 24.65 -13.85 -45.72
N HIS A 195 24.54 -15.06 -46.28
CA HIS A 195 24.48 -16.31 -45.53
C HIS A 195 25.22 -17.44 -46.27
N SER A 196 25.33 -18.61 -45.66
CA SER A 196 26.02 -19.79 -46.22
C SER A 196 25.49 -20.32 -47.57
N LYS A 197 24.40 -19.73 -48.08
CA LYS A 197 23.75 -20.05 -49.36
C LYS A 197 23.72 -18.86 -50.32
N THR A 198 24.36 -17.74 -49.97
CA THR A 198 24.50 -16.61 -50.89
C THR A 198 25.43 -17.03 -52.02
N VAL A 199 24.95 -16.90 -53.25
CA VAL A 199 25.72 -17.20 -54.47
C VAL A 199 26.78 -16.10 -54.65
N GLU A 200 27.98 -16.46 -55.11
CA GLU A 200 29.13 -15.54 -55.22
C GLU A 200 29.42 -14.73 -53.94
N LEU A 201 29.37 -15.40 -52.78
CA LEU A 201 29.68 -14.78 -51.49
C LEU A 201 31.00 -13.97 -51.49
N PRO A 202 32.12 -14.43 -52.11
CA PRO A 202 33.34 -13.62 -52.19
C PRO A 202 33.15 -12.26 -52.88
N GLU A 203 32.31 -12.17 -53.92
CA GLU A 203 32.06 -10.91 -54.63
C GLU A 203 31.29 -9.91 -53.76
N GLU A 204 30.32 -10.38 -52.98
CA GLU A 204 29.59 -9.52 -52.04
C GLU A 204 30.52 -9.01 -50.93
N VAL A 205 31.39 -9.88 -50.39
CA VAL A 205 32.41 -9.47 -49.40
C VAL A 205 33.37 -8.42 -49.97
N GLY A 206 33.74 -8.54 -51.26
CA GLY A 206 34.61 -7.59 -51.95
C GLY A 206 34.02 -6.20 -52.14
N LYS A 207 32.70 -6.02 -51.95
CA LYS A 207 32.01 -4.71 -52.03
C LYS A 207 31.99 -3.98 -50.68
N ALA A 208 32.31 -4.66 -49.58
CA ALA A 208 32.12 -4.15 -48.22
C ALA A 208 33.16 -3.10 -47.84
N ASP A 209 32.73 -1.89 -47.49
CA ASP A 209 33.55 -0.94 -46.73
C ASP A 209 33.63 -1.37 -45.25
N ILE A 210 32.56 -2.02 -44.76
CA ILE A 210 32.41 -2.53 -43.41
C ILE A 210 31.92 -3.96 -43.51
N LEU A 211 32.68 -4.89 -42.96
CA LEU A 211 32.40 -6.31 -43.00
C LEU A 211 32.20 -6.82 -41.57
N VAL A 212 31.00 -7.33 -41.26
CA VAL A 212 30.70 -7.99 -39.98
C VAL A 212 30.43 -9.46 -40.24
N VAL A 213 31.17 -10.36 -39.58
CA VAL A 213 31.13 -11.80 -39.84
C VAL A 213 30.71 -12.55 -38.57
N GLY A 214 29.64 -13.33 -38.67
CA GLY A 214 29.11 -14.18 -37.59
C GLY A 214 28.30 -15.34 -38.17
N ILE A 215 28.97 -16.22 -38.91
CA ILE A 215 28.41 -17.37 -39.61
C ILE A 215 28.64 -18.70 -38.87
N GLY A 216 29.53 -18.72 -37.87
CA GLY A 216 29.83 -19.91 -37.06
C GLY A 216 30.61 -20.98 -37.81
N LYS A 217 31.54 -20.56 -38.68
CA LYS A 217 32.42 -21.45 -39.45
C LYS A 217 33.84 -20.92 -39.41
N ALA A 218 34.71 -21.65 -38.71
CA ALA A 218 36.11 -21.31 -38.51
C ALA A 218 36.82 -20.89 -39.81
N GLU A 219 37.41 -19.69 -39.81
CA GLU A 219 38.29 -19.16 -40.87
C GLU A 219 37.69 -19.28 -42.29
N MET A 220 36.36 -19.26 -42.43
CA MET A 220 35.66 -19.35 -43.71
C MET A 220 35.95 -18.15 -44.61
N VAL A 221 35.92 -16.94 -44.06
CA VAL A 221 36.17 -15.71 -44.83
C VAL A 221 37.68 -15.52 -44.98
N LYS A 222 38.16 -15.57 -46.22
CA LYS A 222 39.57 -15.43 -46.55
C LYS A 222 39.93 -13.97 -46.85
N GLY A 223 41.22 -13.64 -46.70
CA GLY A 223 41.71 -12.27 -46.88
C GLY A 223 41.46 -11.75 -48.28
N GLU A 224 41.65 -12.59 -49.29
CA GLU A 224 41.44 -12.28 -50.71
C GLU A 224 40.00 -11.89 -51.08
N TRP A 225 39.01 -12.18 -50.22
CA TRP A 225 37.62 -11.74 -50.43
C TRP A 225 37.39 -10.31 -49.94
N ILE A 226 38.25 -9.79 -49.07
CA ILE A 226 38.03 -8.55 -48.33
C ILE A 226 38.50 -7.37 -49.18
N LYS A 227 37.62 -6.36 -49.33
CA LYS A 227 37.96 -5.09 -49.97
C LYS A 227 39.15 -4.43 -49.26
N LYS A 228 40.15 -4.01 -50.03
CA LYS A 228 41.31 -3.27 -49.50
C LYS A 228 40.85 -2.01 -48.75
N GLY A 229 41.26 -1.89 -47.49
CA GLY A 229 40.91 -0.77 -46.61
C GLY A 229 39.57 -0.94 -45.86
N ALA A 230 38.91 -2.09 -45.94
CA ALA A 230 37.68 -2.34 -45.18
C ALA A 230 37.90 -2.40 -43.66
N VAL A 231 36.85 -2.10 -42.89
CA VAL A 231 36.76 -2.40 -41.46
C VAL A 231 36.19 -3.80 -41.30
N VAL A 232 36.89 -4.69 -40.60
CA VAL A 232 36.49 -6.09 -40.42
C VAL A 232 36.22 -6.38 -38.95
N ILE A 233 34.97 -6.74 -38.65
CA ILE A 233 34.49 -7.17 -37.33
C ILE A 233 34.17 -8.67 -37.39
N ASP A 234 34.94 -9.47 -36.66
CA ASP A 234 34.76 -10.91 -36.54
C ASP A 234 34.10 -11.25 -35.19
N CYS A 235 32.84 -11.67 -35.28
CA CYS A 235 32.01 -12.08 -34.16
C CYS A 235 32.06 -13.60 -33.93
N GLY A 236 32.62 -14.36 -34.87
CA GLY A 236 32.71 -15.81 -34.80
C GLY A 236 33.63 -16.27 -33.68
N ILE A 237 33.27 -17.37 -33.02
CA ILE A 237 34.12 -18.05 -32.05
C ILE A 237 34.06 -19.54 -32.36
N ASN A 238 35.19 -20.10 -32.76
CA ASN A 238 35.33 -21.50 -33.13
C ASN A 238 36.55 -22.10 -32.44
N LEU A 239 36.50 -23.41 -32.17
CA LEU A 239 37.65 -24.17 -31.70
C LEU A 239 38.16 -25.04 -32.85
N ILE A 240 39.44 -24.92 -33.15
CA ILE A 240 40.14 -25.81 -34.08
C ILE A 240 41.30 -26.51 -33.36
N SER A 241 41.64 -27.71 -33.80
CA SER A 241 42.75 -28.46 -33.24
C SER A 241 44.07 -27.71 -33.42
N ASP A 242 44.85 -27.63 -32.35
CA ASP A 242 46.17 -27.03 -32.34
C ASP A 242 47.01 -27.71 -31.27
N GLU A 243 47.87 -28.62 -31.71
CA GLU A 243 48.76 -29.40 -30.86
C GLU A 243 49.81 -28.53 -30.14
N SER A 244 50.01 -27.28 -30.58
CA SER A 244 50.90 -26.33 -29.91
C SER A 244 50.30 -25.72 -28.64
N LYS A 245 48.99 -25.90 -28.39
CA LYS A 245 48.30 -25.41 -27.19
C LYS A 245 48.17 -26.52 -26.13
N PRO A 246 48.31 -26.20 -24.83
CA PRO A 246 48.09 -27.18 -23.76
C PRO A 246 46.71 -27.86 -23.77
N SER A 247 45.69 -27.19 -24.32
CA SER A 247 44.32 -27.69 -24.50
C SER A 247 44.13 -28.56 -25.76
N GLY A 248 45.16 -28.71 -26.61
CA GLY A 248 45.07 -29.34 -27.93
C GLY A 248 44.19 -28.59 -28.94
N LYS A 249 43.70 -27.39 -28.59
CA LYS A 249 42.76 -26.59 -29.37
C LYS A 249 43.10 -25.10 -29.26
N ARG A 250 42.98 -24.35 -30.36
CA ARG A 250 43.05 -22.88 -30.39
C ARG A 250 41.70 -22.27 -30.75
N VAL A 251 41.40 -21.10 -30.19
CA VAL A 251 40.22 -20.30 -30.52
C VAL A 251 40.52 -19.44 -31.74
N VAL A 252 39.66 -19.51 -32.75
CA VAL A 252 39.72 -18.69 -33.97
C VAL A 252 38.35 -18.14 -34.32
N GLY A 253 38.32 -17.07 -35.11
CA GLY A 253 37.09 -16.48 -35.60
C GLY A 253 36.59 -17.11 -36.90
N ASP A 254 35.57 -16.48 -37.49
CA ASP A 254 35.07 -16.87 -38.82
C ASP A 254 35.93 -16.31 -39.96
N VAL A 255 36.80 -15.34 -39.66
CA VAL A 255 37.74 -14.71 -40.59
C VAL A 255 39.14 -15.27 -40.38
N HIS A 256 39.81 -15.62 -41.47
CA HIS A 256 41.22 -16.00 -41.42
C HIS A 256 42.09 -14.76 -41.13
N TYR A 257 42.42 -14.57 -39.85
CA TYR A 257 42.97 -13.32 -39.31
C TYR A 257 44.24 -12.84 -39.99
N SER A 258 45.19 -13.73 -40.27
CA SER A 258 46.49 -13.37 -40.88
C SER A 258 46.32 -12.77 -42.27
N SER A 259 45.59 -13.44 -43.17
CA SER A 259 45.34 -12.94 -44.52
C SER A 259 44.43 -11.71 -44.54
N ALA A 260 43.45 -11.63 -43.64
CA ALA A 260 42.55 -10.48 -43.56
C ALA A 260 43.27 -9.20 -43.08
N LYS A 261 44.24 -9.35 -42.15
CA LYS A 261 45.06 -8.23 -41.65
C LYS A 261 45.89 -7.56 -42.73
N GLU A 262 46.22 -8.25 -43.82
CA GLU A 262 46.96 -7.67 -44.94
C GLU A 262 46.08 -6.77 -45.83
N GLN A 263 44.77 -6.99 -45.84
CA GLN A 263 43.82 -6.27 -46.71
C GLN A 263 43.03 -5.17 -45.97
N ALA A 264 42.58 -5.44 -44.75
CA ALA A 264 41.75 -4.54 -43.97
C ALA A 264 42.52 -3.28 -43.52
N SER A 265 41.79 -2.17 -43.28
CA SER A 265 42.35 -1.02 -42.54
C SER A 265 42.26 -1.24 -41.03
N PHE A 266 41.19 -1.90 -40.58
CA PHE A 266 40.98 -2.28 -39.19
C PHE A 266 40.43 -3.70 -39.08
N ILE A 267 40.86 -4.44 -38.05
CA ILE A 267 40.40 -5.81 -37.80
C ILE A 267 40.29 -6.12 -36.31
N THR A 268 39.22 -6.81 -35.89
CA THR A 268 39.09 -7.32 -34.52
C THR A 268 39.81 -8.67 -34.34
N PRO A 269 40.53 -8.89 -33.23
CA PRO A 269 41.15 -10.19 -32.96
C PRO A 269 40.14 -11.20 -32.39
N VAL A 270 40.35 -12.48 -32.64
CA VAL A 270 39.62 -13.57 -31.97
C VAL A 270 40.64 -14.53 -31.35
N PRO A 271 40.69 -14.69 -30.01
CA PRO A 271 39.88 -14.00 -29.00
C PRO A 271 40.32 -12.54 -28.75
N GLY A 272 39.49 -11.76 -28.06
CA GLY A 272 39.84 -10.41 -27.56
C GLY A 272 39.17 -9.23 -28.29
N GLY A 273 38.42 -9.50 -29.37
CA GLY A 273 37.60 -8.55 -30.10
C GLY A 273 36.19 -8.42 -29.53
N VAL A 274 35.20 -9.02 -30.21
CA VAL A 274 33.76 -8.78 -29.92
C VAL A 274 33.29 -9.40 -28.58
N GLY A 275 33.88 -10.51 -28.14
CA GLY A 275 33.47 -11.21 -26.91
C GLY A 275 33.45 -10.34 -25.65
N PRO A 276 34.58 -9.69 -25.27
CA PRO A 276 34.61 -8.73 -24.15
C PRO A 276 33.59 -7.59 -24.26
N MET A 277 33.33 -7.12 -25.49
CA MET A 277 32.34 -6.07 -25.73
C MET A 277 30.91 -6.54 -25.47
N THR A 278 30.60 -7.81 -25.75
CA THR A 278 29.27 -8.38 -25.45
C THR A 278 28.96 -8.27 -23.95
N VAL A 279 29.91 -8.63 -23.09
CA VAL A 279 29.75 -8.50 -21.62
C VAL A 279 29.64 -7.02 -21.22
N ALA A 280 30.46 -6.14 -21.79
CA ALA A 280 30.38 -4.71 -21.46
C ALA A 280 29.05 -4.06 -21.88
N MET A 281 28.49 -4.44 -23.03
CA MET A 281 27.19 -3.95 -23.50
C MET A 281 26.03 -4.51 -22.67
N LEU A 282 26.13 -5.75 -22.15
CA LEU A 282 25.16 -6.28 -21.19
C LEU A 282 25.12 -5.43 -19.92
N MET A 283 26.29 -5.06 -19.40
CA MET A 283 26.39 -4.15 -18.25
C MET A 283 25.84 -2.76 -18.62
N ALA A 284 26.13 -2.26 -19.82
CA ALA A 284 25.62 -0.97 -20.28
C ALA A 284 24.08 -0.95 -20.35
N ASN A 285 23.46 -1.99 -20.90
CA ASN A 285 22.01 -2.14 -20.94
C ASN A 285 21.42 -2.27 -19.53
N THR A 286 22.10 -2.97 -18.61
CA THR A 286 21.67 -3.06 -17.20
C THR A 286 21.69 -1.70 -16.51
N VAL A 287 22.76 -0.93 -16.69
CA VAL A 287 22.88 0.44 -16.16
C VAL A 287 21.84 1.36 -16.80
N LEU A 288 21.59 1.24 -18.11
CA LEU A 288 20.55 1.99 -18.81
C LEU A 288 19.15 1.67 -18.26
N SER A 289 18.85 0.39 -18.04
CA SER A 289 17.59 -0.03 -17.43
C SER A 289 17.42 0.55 -16.02
N ALA A 290 18.47 0.49 -15.20
CA ALA A 290 18.46 1.09 -13.87
C ALA A 290 18.26 2.62 -13.90
N LYS A 291 18.87 3.34 -14.87
CA LYS A 291 18.61 4.78 -15.07
C LYS A 291 17.14 5.04 -15.42
N ARG A 292 16.59 4.31 -16.39
CA ARG A 292 15.17 4.42 -16.78
C ARG A 292 14.24 4.10 -15.60
N PHE A 293 14.60 3.14 -14.76
CA PHE A 293 13.85 2.82 -13.54
C PHE A 293 13.85 4.00 -12.56
N LEU A 294 15.01 4.58 -12.25
CA LEU A 294 15.10 5.75 -11.37
C LEU A 294 14.34 6.96 -11.93
N GLU A 295 14.44 7.23 -13.22
CA GLU A 295 13.73 8.33 -13.89
C GLU A 295 12.21 8.16 -13.83
N SER A 296 11.72 6.94 -14.03
CA SER A 296 10.28 6.63 -13.98
C SER A 296 9.69 6.57 -12.56
N HIS A 297 10.54 6.38 -11.55
CA HIS A 297 10.14 6.27 -10.13
C HIS A 297 10.68 7.43 -9.28
N GLN A 298 10.95 8.59 -9.88
CA GLN A 298 11.35 9.78 -9.14
C GLN A 298 10.27 10.17 -8.12
N PRO A 299 10.61 10.29 -6.82
CA PRO A 299 9.66 10.70 -5.81
C PRO A 299 9.04 12.07 -6.13
N GLY A 300 7.71 12.18 -5.97
CA GLY A 300 6.99 13.46 -6.02
C GLY A 300 6.39 13.86 -7.36
N ARG A 301 6.57 13.12 -8.46
CA ARG A 301 5.89 13.43 -9.75
C ARG A 301 5.02 12.27 -10.22
N TRP A 302 3.70 12.40 -10.11
CA TRP A 302 2.77 11.44 -10.69
C TRP A 302 2.24 11.90 -12.03
N THR A 303 2.12 10.96 -12.97
CA THR A 303 1.48 11.19 -14.26
C THR A 303 0.21 10.34 -14.34
N ILE A 304 -0.79 10.72 -13.56
CA ILE A 304 -2.06 10.01 -13.49
C ILE A 304 -2.92 10.37 -14.70
N SER A 305 -3.43 9.34 -15.39
CA SER A 305 -4.45 9.50 -16.41
C SER A 305 -5.83 9.56 -15.75
N TYR A 306 -6.27 10.75 -15.36
CA TYR A 306 -7.56 10.94 -14.69
C TYR A 306 -8.76 10.64 -15.60
N THR A 307 -9.81 10.06 -15.02
CA THR A 307 -11.08 9.76 -15.69
C THR A 307 -11.92 11.03 -15.77
N LYS A 308 -12.56 11.27 -16.93
CA LYS A 308 -13.46 12.42 -17.11
C LYS A 308 -14.89 12.06 -16.71
N LEU A 309 -15.51 12.91 -15.89
CA LEU A 309 -16.91 12.73 -15.51
C LEU A 309 -17.86 13.14 -16.65
N LYS A 310 -18.97 12.42 -16.74
CA LYS A 310 -20.13 12.78 -17.56
C LYS A 310 -21.27 13.20 -16.63
N LEU A 311 -21.35 14.51 -16.37
CA LEU A 311 -22.35 15.08 -15.47
C LEU A 311 -23.75 15.03 -16.11
N GLN A 312 -24.76 14.71 -15.31
CA GLN A 312 -26.18 14.69 -15.70
C GLN A 312 -27.00 15.57 -14.75
N LYS A 313 -28.08 16.15 -15.28
CA LYS A 313 -29.03 16.98 -14.53
C LYS A 313 -30.47 16.55 -14.89
N PRO A 314 -31.32 16.14 -13.92
CA PRO A 314 -31.04 15.98 -12.50
C PRO A 314 -29.93 14.94 -12.23
N VAL A 315 -29.23 15.08 -11.10
CA VAL A 315 -28.17 14.15 -10.70
C VAL A 315 -28.80 12.76 -10.46
N PRO A 316 -28.30 11.69 -11.09
CA PRO A 316 -28.83 10.33 -10.91
C PRO A 316 -28.60 9.80 -9.49
N SER A 317 -29.12 8.62 -9.18
CA SER A 317 -28.82 7.95 -7.91
C SER A 317 -27.33 7.60 -7.81
N ASP A 318 -26.83 7.46 -6.57
CA ASP A 318 -25.41 7.22 -6.32
C ASP A 318 -24.91 5.95 -7.03
N ILE A 319 -25.70 4.87 -7.02
CA ILE A 319 -25.36 3.61 -7.66
C ILE A 319 -25.37 3.69 -9.19
N GLU A 320 -26.30 4.44 -9.78
CA GLU A 320 -26.32 4.69 -11.24
C GLU A 320 -25.06 5.44 -11.67
N ILE A 321 -24.63 6.44 -10.91
CA ILE A 321 -23.38 7.17 -11.17
C ILE A 321 -22.19 6.22 -11.07
N SER A 322 -22.11 5.42 -10.00
CA SER A 322 -21.04 4.44 -9.78
C SER A 322 -20.90 3.47 -10.96
N ARG A 323 -22.02 2.88 -11.41
CA ARG A 323 -22.07 1.92 -12.53
C ARG A 323 -21.81 2.55 -13.89
N SER A 324 -22.11 3.84 -14.05
CA SER A 324 -21.84 4.55 -15.32
C SER A 324 -20.36 4.76 -15.61
N CYS A 325 -19.49 4.59 -14.60
CA CYS A 325 -18.05 4.75 -14.71
C CYS A 325 -17.37 3.38 -14.80
N VAL A 326 -16.49 3.21 -15.80
CA VAL A 326 -15.59 2.04 -15.85
C VAL A 326 -14.35 2.38 -15.03
N PRO A 327 -14.10 1.69 -13.89
CA PRO A 327 -12.92 1.95 -13.07
C PRO A 327 -11.64 1.68 -13.86
N LYS A 328 -10.60 2.48 -13.62
CA LYS A 328 -9.27 2.19 -14.14
C LYS A 328 -8.79 0.85 -13.56
N PRO A 329 -8.11 -0.02 -14.33
CA PRO A 329 -7.42 -1.17 -13.77
C PRO A 329 -6.53 -0.75 -12.59
N ILE A 330 -6.68 -1.41 -11.46
CA ILE A 330 -6.07 -0.96 -10.20
C ILE A 330 -4.54 -1.08 -10.21
N ASP A 331 -4.00 -2.06 -10.95
CA ASP A 331 -2.58 -2.23 -11.24
C ASP A 331 -2.01 -1.02 -12.00
N ARG A 332 -2.77 -0.50 -12.97
CA ARG A 332 -2.42 0.73 -13.68
C ARG A 332 -2.41 1.92 -12.74
N LEU A 333 -3.44 2.09 -11.88
CA LEU A 333 -3.44 3.17 -10.91
C LEU A 333 -2.26 3.07 -9.94
N ALA A 334 -1.96 1.86 -9.47
CA ALA A 334 -0.85 1.61 -8.57
C ALA A 334 0.49 2.06 -9.20
N LYS A 335 0.73 1.70 -10.46
CA LYS A 335 1.90 2.16 -11.22
C LYS A 335 1.93 3.68 -11.37
N GLU A 336 0.79 4.31 -11.70
CA GLU A 336 0.70 5.77 -11.88
C GLU A 336 0.98 6.58 -10.60
N VAL A 337 0.81 5.97 -9.41
CA VAL A 337 1.13 6.58 -8.10
C VAL A 337 2.48 6.15 -7.54
N GLY A 338 3.29 5.39 -8.30
CA GLY A 338 4.64 4.98 -7.91
C GLY A 338 4.71 3.77 -6.96
N LEU A 339 3.66 2.94 -6.92
CA LEU A 339 3.71 1.61 -6.31
C LEU A 339 4.40 0.63 -7.26
N LEU A 340 5.27 -0.21 -6.70
CA LEU A 340 5.98 -1.25 -7.45
C LEU A 340 5.12 -2.52 -7.54
N SER A 341 5.35 -3.35 -8.55
CA SER A 341 4.56 -4.57 -8.76
C SER A 341 4.62 -5.53 -7.58
N ASP A 342 5.78 -5.67 -6.94
CA ASP A 342 6.00 -6.49 -5.74
C ASP A 342 5.43 -5.87 -4.45
N GLU A 343 4.88 -4.66 -4.51
CA GLU A 343 4.22 -3.98 -3.39
C GLU A 343 2.69 -4.08 -3.45
N VAL A 344 2.13 -4.73 -4.46
CA VAL A 344 0.68 -4.72 -4.75
C VAL A 344 0.14 -6.14 -4.89
N GLU A 345 -0.87 -6.48 -4.10
CA GLU A 345 -1.60 -7.75 -4.18
C GLU A 345 -2.99 -7.49 -4.76
N LEU A 346 -3.27 -7.94 -5.99
CA LEU A 346 -4.53 -7.66 -6.67
C LEU A 346 -5.71 -8.48 -6.09
N TYR A 347 -6.86 -7.83 -5.93
CA TYR A 347 -8.14 -8.45 -5.55
C TYR A 347 -9.17 -8.18 -6.65
N GLY A 348 -9.05 -8.91 -7.75
CA GLY A 348 -9.75 -8.58 -8.99
C GLY A 348 -9.10 -7.40 -9.71
N LYS A 349 -9.88 -6.67 -10.53
CA LYS A 349 -9.36 -5.59 -11.38
C LYS A 349 -9.45 -4.18 -10.77
N THR A 350 -10.20 -4.04 -9.68
CA THR A 350 -10.71 -2.75 -9.16
C THR A 350 -10.13 -2.37 -7.80
N LYS A 351 -9.49 -3.32 -7.10
CA LYS A 351 -8.94 -3.13 -5.75
C LYS A 351 -7.69 -4.00 -5.53
N ALA A 352 -6.79 -3.53 -4.66
CA ALA A 352 -5.57 -4.25 -4.31
C ALA A 352 -5.15 -3.99 -2.86
N LYS A 353 -4.41 -4.89 -2.22
CA LYS A 353 -3.71 -4.62 -0.96
C LYS A 353 -2.31 -4.08 -1.24
N VAL A 354 -1.86 -3.14 -0.41
CA VAL A 354 -0.50 -2.56 -0.51
C VAL A 354 0.39 -3.10 0.61
N GLN A 355 1.54 -3.66 0.24
CA GLN A 355 2.51 -4.24 1.15
C GLN A 355 3.17 -3.20 2.06
N LEU A 356 3.52 -3.60 3.27
CA LEU A 356 4.20 -2.71 4.23
C LEU A 356 5.69 -2.48 3.90
N SER A 357 6.28 -3.26 2.98
CA SER A 357 7.66 -3.08 2.49
C SER A 357 7.91 -1.68 1.94
N ILE A 358 6.87 -1.03 1.41
CA ILE A 358 6.93 0.33 0.90
C ILE A 358 7.38 1.36 1.95
N ILE A 359 7.03 1.17 3.23
CA ILE A 359 7.43 2.09 4.30
C ILE A 359 8.95 2.12 4.43
N LYS A 360 9.59 0.95 4.28
CA LYS A 360 11.05 0.84 4.30
C LYS A 360 11.67 1.49 3.06
N ARG A 361 11.10 1.25 1.88
CA ARG A 361 11.57 1.86 0.62
C ARG A 361 11.52 3.38 0.66
N LEU A 362 10.40 3.94 1.14
CA LEU A 362 10.17 5.39 1.17
C LEU A 362 10.59 6.04 2.50
N GLN A 363 11.38 5.37 3.34
CA GLN A 363 11.73 5.88 4.67
C GLN A 363 12.41 7.26 4.61
N ALA A 364 13.27 7.50 3.62
CA ALA A 364 13.99 8.75 3.42
C ALA A 364 13.13 9.87 2.79
N GLN A 365 12.00 9.53 2.18
CA GLN A 365 11.12 10.49 1.51
C GLN A 365 10.40 11.37 2.57
N PRO A 366 10.41 12.71 2.46
CA PRO A 366 9.64 13.56 3.36
C PRO A 366 8.13 13.34 3.21
N ASP A 367 7.41 13.44 4.33
CA ASP A 367 5.95 13.34 4.34
C ASP A 367 5.30 14.55 3.64
N GLY A 368 4.17 14.31 2.97
CA GLY A 368 3.32 15.35 2.43
C GLY A 368 2.47 16.11 3.46
N LYS A 369 1.55 16.91 2.96
CA LYS A 369 0.61 17.69 3.77
C LYS A 369 -0.55 16.84 4.23
N TYR A 370 -0.83 16.84 5.52
CA TYR A 370 -1.87 16.02 6.12
C TYR A 370 -3.12 16.83 6.46
N VAL A 371 -4.25 16.50 5.86
CA VAL A 371 -5.52 17.23 5.98
C VAL A 371 -6.56 16.32 6.60
N VAL A 372 -7.25 16.79 7.64
CA VAL A 372 -8.37 16.06 8.26
C VAL A 372 -9.69 16.75 7.94
N VAL A 373 -10.64 15.98 7.42
CA VAL A 373 -12.02 16.41 7.18
C VAL A 373 -12.87 15.98 8.37
N THR A 374 -13.61 16.93 8.93
CA THR A 374 -14.56 16.74 10.03
C THR A 374 -15.84 17.50 9.71
N GLY A 375 -16.84 17.45 10.58
CA GLY A 375 -18.10 18.18 10.42
C GLY A 375 -18.49 18.95 11.68
N ILE A 376 -19.54 19.75 11.53
CA ILE A 376 -20.35 20.21 12.67
C ILE A 376 -20.97 19.03 13.41
N THR A 377 -21.65 19.28 14.53
CA THR A 377 -22.37 18.22 15.23
C THR A 377 -23.42 17.59 14.30
N PRO A 378 -23.39 16.26 14.07
CA PRO A 378 -24.29 15.60 13.14
C PRO A 378 -25.79 15.84 13.41
N THR A 379 -26.53 15.98 12.32
CA THR A 379 -27.99 16.06 12.28
C THR A 379 -28.57 14.98 11.37
N PRO A 380 -29.86 14.59 11.51
CA PRO A 380 -30.51 13.67 10.57
C PRO A 380 -30.57 14.18 9.12
N LEU A 381 -30.31 15.47 8.89
CA LEU A 381 -30.32 16.09 7.56
C LEU A 381 -29.03 15.81 6.76
N GLY A 382 -27.96 15.40 7.46
CA GLY A 382 -26.67 15.04 6.87
C GLY A 382 -25.82 16.22 6.44
N GLU A 383 -24.51 16.11 6.69
CA GLU A 383 -23.55 17.17 6.35
C GLU A 383 -22.76 16.87 5.06
N GLY A 384 -22.67 15.60 4.65
CA GLY A 384 -21.91 15.19 3.46
C GLY A 384 -20.39 15.19 3.65
N LYS A 385 -19.91 14.84 4.85
CA LYS A 385 -18.47 14.85 5.18
C LYS A 385 -17.61 14.02 4.24
N SER A 386 -17.94 12.73 4.07
CA SER A 386 -17.18 11.84 3.18
C SER A 386 -17.28 12.27 1.73
N THR A 387 -18.41 12.85 1.31
CA THR A 387 -18.58 13.46 -0.01
C THR A 387 -17.57 14.60 -0.21
N THR A 388 -17.36 15.45 0.81
CA THR A 388 -16.33 16.50 0.79
C THR A 388 -14.91 15.94 0.80
N THR A 389 -14.63 14.88 1.55
CA THR A 389 -13.32 14.18 1.51
C THR A 389 -12.98 13.77 0.07
N ILE A 390 -13.93 13.13 -0.62
CA ILE A 390 -13.71 12.63 -1.98
C ILE A 390 -13.68 13.78 -3.01
N GLY A 391 -14.60 14.75 -2.91
CA GLY A 391 -14.61 15.93 -3.77
C GLY A 391 -13.33 16.74 -3.67
N LEU A 392 -12.77 16.88 -2.46
CA LEU A 392 -11.51 17.58 -2.23
C LEU A 392 -10.32 16.88 -2.88
N VAL A 393 -10.20 15.55 -2.76
CA VAL A 393 -9.08 14.84 -3.42
C VAL A 393 -9.24 14.81 -4.94
N GLN A 394 -10.47 14.79 -5.44
CA GLN A 394 -10.74 14.97 -6.87
C GLN A 394 -10.29 16.36 -7.33
N ALA A 395 -10.64 17.43 -6.59
CA ALA A 395 -10.19 18.79 -6.87
C ALA A 395 -8.65 18.90 -6.89
N LEU A 396 -7.98 18.44 -5.83
CA LEU A 396 -6.52 18.49 -5.72
C LEU A 396 -5.82 17.65 -6.82
N GLY A 397 -6.35 16.46 -7.10
CA GLY A 397 -5.74 15.53 -8.06
C GLY A 397 -6.14 15.83 -9.50
N ALA A 398 -7.40 15.58 -9.85
CA ALA A 398 -7.86 15.63 -11.22
C ALA A 398 -7.89 17.05 -11.81
N HIS A 399 -8.11 18.08 -10.99
CA HIS A 399 -8.25 19.47 -11.45
C HIS A 399 -7.01 20.33 -11.19
N MET A 400 -6.35 20.18 -10.04
CA MET A 400 -5.13 20.94 -9.70
C MET A 400 -3.82 20.20 -10.02
N LYS A 401 -3.88 18.92 -10.40
CA LYS A 401 -2.72 18.08 -10.78
C LYS A 401 -1.67 17.93 -9.67
N LEU A 402 -2.11 17.92 -8.41
CA LEU A 402 -1.27 17.63 -7.26
C LEU A 402 -1.32 16.14 -6.93
N ASN A 403 -0.22 15.60 -6.40
CA ASN A 403 -0.25 14.25 -5.84
C ASN A 403 -1.15 14.25 -4.62
N VAL A 404 -2.17 13.39 -4.61
CA VAL A 404 -3.12 13.34 -3.50
C VAL A 404 -3.68 11.93 -3.29
N PHE A 405 -3.89 11.57 -2.03
CA PHE A 405 -4.63 10.38 -1.61
C PHE A 405 -5.81 10.76 -0.72
N ALA A 406 -6.92 10.03 -0.85
CA ALA A 406 -7.93 9.96 0.21
C ALA A 406 -7.71 8.73 1.08
N ASN A 407 -7.85 8.87 2.39
CA ASN A 407 -7.80 7.76 3.34
C ASN A 407 -9.10 7.68 4.13
N VAL A 408 -9.94 6.70 3.79
CA VAL A 408 -11.28 6.54 4.37
C VAL A 408 -11.41 5.22 5.12
N ARG A 409 -12.47 5.14 5.92
CA ARG A 409 -12.79 3.94 6.71
C ARG A 409 -13.53 2.92 5.87
N GLN A 410 -13.28 1.64 6.16
CA GLN A 410 -14.15 0.56 5.67
C GLN A 410 -15.47 0.57 6.45
N PRO A 411 -16.63 0.56 5.78
CA PRO A 411 -17.92 0.46 6.45
C PRO A 411 -18.15 -0.97 6.97
N SER A 412 -18.96 -1.08 8.03
CA SER A 412 -19.49 -2.37 8.47
C SER A 412 -20.56 -2.85 7.48
N GLN A 413 -20.62 -4.16 7.26
CA GLN A 413 -21.64 -4.81 6.43
C GLN A 413 -23.01 -4.82 7.14
N GLY A 414 -23.05 -4.83 8.48
CA GLY A 414 -24.30 -4.94 9.25
C GLY A 414 -25.35 -3.88 8.88
N PRO A 415 -25.02 -2.58 8.86
CA PRO A 415 -25.93 -1.50 8.45
C PRO A 415 -26.46 -1.61 7.01
N THR A 416 -25.67 -2.17 6.09
CA THR A 416 -26.00 -2.31 4.66
C THR A 416 -27.30 -3.09 4.46
N PHE A 417 -27.53 -4.15 5.24
CA PHE A 417 -28.75 -4.97 5.18
C PHE A 417 -29.87 -4.46 6.10
N GLY A 418 -29.59 -3.43 6.92
CA GLY A 418 -30.51 -2.86 7.88
C GLY A 418 -31.30 -1.66 7.34
N ILE A 419 -30.63 -0.51 7.21
CA ILE A 419 -31.27 0.79 6.93
C ILE A 419 -30.93 1.30 5.53
N LYS A 420 -29.67 1.15 5.09
CA LYS A 420 -29.18 1.30 3.70
C LYS A 420 -27.67 1.10 3.68
N GLY A 421 -27.12 0.61 2.57
CA GLY A 421 -25.69 0.76 2.27
C GLY A 421 -25.32 2.24 2.09
N GLY A 422 -24.13 2.65 2.52
CA GLY A 422 -23.66 4.04 2.39
C GLY A 422 -22.70 4.20 1.22
N ALA A 423 -22.82 5.27 0.44
CA ALA A 423 -21.73 5.64 -0.45
C ALA A 423 -20.49 6.03 0.37
N ALA A 424 -19.29 5.65 -0.08
CA ALA A 424 -18.07 6.32 0.36
C ALA A 424 -17.99 7.69 -0.34
N GLY A 425 -18.83 8.61 0.12
CA GLY A 425 -19.10 9.87 -0.55
C GLY A 425 -20.56 9.99 -0.99
N GLY A 426 -20.82 10.61 -2.14
CA GLY A 426 -22.15 10.75 -2.74
C GLY A 426 -22.12 11.57 -4.03
N GLY A 427 -23.12 11.37 -4.90
CA GLY A 427 -23.22 12.03 -6.20
C GLY A 427 -22.00 11.74 -7.07
N TYR A 428 -21.37 12.78 -7.62
CA TYR A 428 -20.16 12.66 -8.43
C TYR A 428 -18.84 12.63 -7.61
N SER A 429 -18.95 12.57 -6.28
CA SER A 429 -17.81 12.46 -5.36
C SER A 429 -17.88 11.16 -4.57
N GLN A 430 -17.50 10.05 -5.20
CA GLN A 430 -17.57 8.70 -4.61
C GLN A 430 -16.29 7.88 -4.82
N VAL A 431 -16.04 6.93 -3.92
CA VAL A 431 -15.14 5.79 -4.14
C VAL A 431 -15.89 4.72 -4.94
N ILE A 432 -15.23 4.11 -5.91
CA ILE A 432 -15.81 3.09 -6.80
C ILE A 432 -14.92 1.84 -6.90
N PRO A 433 -15.51 0.65 -7.14
CA PRO A 433 -16.96 0.36 -7.20
C PRO A 433 -17.64 0.37 -5.82
N MET A 434 -18.85 0.92 -5.75
CA MET A 434 -19.54 1.16 -4.48
C MET A 434 -20.08 -0.12 -3.82
N GLU A 435 -20.45 -1.13 -4.61
CA GLU A 435 -20.91 -2.44 -4.12
C GLU A 435 -19.79 -3.17 -3.39
N GLU A 436 -18.61 -3.24 -4.01
CA GLU A 436 -17.42 -3.86 -3.42
C GLU A 436 -16.97 -3.16 -2.13
N PHE A 437 -17.12 -1.83 -2.07
CA PHE A 437 -16.82 -1.02 -0.90
C PHE A 437 -17.70 -1.35 0.33
N ASN A 438 -18.98 -1.70 0.11
CA ASN A 438 -19.98 -1.87 1.18
C ASN A 438 -20.18 -3.32 1.66
N LEU A 439 -19.63 -4.29 0.94
CA LEU A 439 -19.76 -5.71 1.26
C LEU A 439 -18.47 -6.24 1.88
N HIS A 440 -17.84 -7.24 1.27
CA HIS A 440 -16.72 -7.95 1.87
C HIS A 440 -15.38 -7.26 1.67
N LEU A 441 -15.28 -6.33 0.70
CA LEU A 441 -14.04 -5.68 0.26
C LEU A 441 -12.92 -6.72 0.02
N THR A 442 -11.97 -6.82 0.94
CA THR A 442 -10.82 -7.76 0.90
C THR A 442 -10.79 -8.71 2.10
N GLY A 443 -11.84 -8.74 2.92
CA GLY A 443 -11.99 -9.66 4.06
C GLY A 443 -11.44 -9.18 5.40
N ASP A 444 -11.01 -7.92 5.53
CA ASP A 444 -10.39 -7.38 6.75
C ASP A 444 -11.30 -7.52 7.99
N ILE A 445 -12.58 -7.18 7.85
CA ILE A 445 -13.56 -7.32 8.93
C ILE A 445 -13.76 -8.79 9.32
N HIS A 446 -13.74 -9.72 8.35
CA HIS A 446 -13.85 -11.16 8.63
C HIS A 446 -12.65 -11.68 9.43
N ALA A 447 -11.44 -11.22 9.10
CA ALA A 447 -10.23 -11.54 9.86
C ALA A 447 -10.33 -11.04 11.32
N ILE A 448 -10.91 -9.85 11.53
CA ILE A 448 -11.18 -9.30 12.86
C ILE A 448 -12.22 -10.15 13.60
N THR A 449 -13.33 -10.53 12.96
CA THR A 449 -14.35 -11.39 13.55
C THR A 449 -13.75 -12.71 14.02
N ALA A 450 -13.00 -13.39 13.16
CA ALA A 450 -12.34 -14.64 13.47
C ALA A 450 -11.34 -14.48 14.63
N SER A 451 -10.50 -13.44 14.60
CA SER A 451 -9.51 -13.15 15.63
C SER A 451 -10.17 -12.86 16.99
N ASN A 452 -11.19 -12.02 17.02
CA ASN A 452 -11.88 -11.64 18.24
C ASN A 452 -12.59 -12.85 18.88
N ASN A 453 -13.25 -13.67 18.05
CA ASN A 453 -13.96 -14.85 18.52
C ASN A 453 -13.01 -15.98 18.94
N LEU A 454 -11.80 -16.06 18.37
CA LEU A 454 -10.74 -16.93 18.87
C LEU A 454 -10.30 -16.55 20.29
N VAL A 455 -10.14 -15.26 20.59
CA VAL A 455 -9.85 -14.80 21.96
C VAL A 455 -10.98 -15.20 22.92
N ALA A 456 -12.24 -14.95 22.53
CA ALA A 456 -13.39 -15.33 23.35
C ALA A 456 -13.43 -16.85 23.62
N ALA A 457 -13.18 -17.68 22.60
CA ALA A 457 -13.09 -19.13 22.75
C ALA A 457 -11.93 -19.55 23.66
N ALA A 458 -10.78 -18.89 23.57
CA ALA A 458 -9.62 -19.18 24.40
C ALA A 458 -9.84 -18.85 25.88
N ILE A 459 -10.56 -17.76 26.18
CA ILE A 459 -10.98 -17.43 27.56
C ILE A 459 -11.83 -18.56 28.14
N ASP A 460 -12.87 -18.96 27.42
CA ASP A 460 -13.82 -19.98 27.89
C ASP A 460 -13.14 -21.35 28.05
N ALA A 461 -12.32 -21.75 27.07
CA ALA A 461 -11.54 -22.97 27.14
C ALA A 461 -10.55 -22.95 28.32
N ARG A 462 -9.89 -21.81 28.55
CA ARG A 462 -8.95 -21.67 29.67
C ARG A 462 -9.65 -21.80 31.01
N MET A 463 -10.77 -21.11 31.20
CA MET A 463 -11.58 -21.21 32.42
C MET A 463 -12.07 -22.64 32.67
N PHE A 464 -12.58 -23.31 31.64
CA PHE A 464 -13.05 -24.70 31.75
C PHE A 464 -11.93 -25.67 32.13
N HIS A 465 -10.77 -25.58 31.47
CA HIS A 465 -9.65 -26.48 31.76
C HIS A 465 -9.02 -26.22 33.12
N GLU A 466 -8.97 -24.97 33.57
CA GLU A 466 -8.60 -24.66 34.95
C GLU A 466 -9.62 -25.27 35.93
N ALA A 467 -10.91 -25.04 35.75
CA ALA A 467 -11.91 -25.54 36.70
C ALA A 467 -11.97 -27.08 36.81
N THR A 468 -11.51 -27.82 35.79
CA THR A 468 -11.72 -29.27 35.68
C THR A 468 -10.46 -30.12 35.83
N GLN A 469 -9.27 -29.53 36.03
CA GLN A 469 -8.00 -30.25 36.07
C GLN A 469 -7.17 -29.85 37.28
N SER A 470 -6.29 -30.76 37.74
CA SER A 470 -5.23 -30.42 38.72
C SER A 470 -4.10 -29.66 38.05
N ASP A 471 -3.31 -28.91 38.82
CA ASP A 471 -2.22 -28.07 38.30
C ASP A 471 -1.20 -28.87 37.51
N LYS A 472 -0.80 -30.03 38.03
CA LYS A 472 0.11 -30.96 37.35
C LYS A 472 -0.46 -31.46 36.02
N ALA A 473 -1.75 -31.80 35.98
CA ALA A 473 -2.39 -32.29 34.77
C ALA A 473 -2.52 -31.18 33.71
N LEU A 474 -2.87 -29.97 34.14
CA LEU A 474 -2.96 -28.79 33.28
C LEU A 474 -1.60 -28.41 32.71
N TYR A 475 -0.57 -28.34 33.56
CA TYR A 475 0.82 -28.09 33.15
C TYR A 475 1.30 -29.10 32.10
N ASN A 476 1.05 -30.39 32.35
CA ASN A 476 1.45 -31.45 31.43
C ASN A 476 0.81 -31.33 30.04
N ARG A 477 -0.39 -30.74 29.94
CA ARG A 477 -1.08 -30.47 28.67
C ARG A 477 -0.65 -29.16 28.03
N LEU A 478 -0.36 -28.13 28.83
CA LEU A 478 0.18 -26.86 28.33
C LEU A 478 1.59 -27.01 27.75
N VAL A 479 2.41 -27.90 28.32
CA VAL A 479 3.79 -28.13 27.89
C VAL A 479 3.99 -29.59 27.47
N PRO A 480 3.32 -30.08 26.42
CA PRO A 480 3.25 -31.51 26.12
C PRO A 480 4.63 -32.14 25.86
N LEU A 481 4.72 -33.45 26.06
CA LEU A 481 5.91 -34.23 25.71
C LEU A 481 5.91 -34.47 24.19
N SER A 482 6.92 -33.99 23.47
CA SER A 482 7.09 -34.22 22.03
C SER A 482 8.50 -34.72 21.76
N GLY A 483 8.62 -35.87 21.08
CA GLY A 483 9.93 -36.51 20.85
C GLY A 483 10.70 -36.82 22.15
N GLY A 484 10.00 -37.11 23.24
CA GLY A 484 10.61 -37.39 24.55
C GLY A 484 11.09 -36.16 25.34
N GLN A 485 10.87 -34.94 24.84
CA GLN A 485 11.26 -33.69 25.51
C GLN A 485 10.06 -32.76 25.69
N ARG A 486 10.02 -32.03 26.82
CA ARG A 486 9.13 -30.89 27.01
C ARG A 486 9.90 -29.62 26.65
N LYS A 487 9.28 -28.72 25.90
CA LYS A 487 9.86 -27.42 25.53
C LYS A 487 8.82 -26.34 25.72
N PHE A 488 9.19 -25.24 26.35
CA PHE A 488 8.35 -24.05 26.38
C PHE A 488 8.34 -23.39 24.99
N SER A 489 7.15 -23.01 24.54
CA SER A 489 6.99 -22.11 23.39
C SER A 489 7.40 -20.67 23.74
N PRO A 490 7.69 -19.81 22.76
CA PRO A 490 8.06 -18.42 23.02
C PRO A 490 7.05 -17.66 23.90
N VAL A 491 5.75 -17.87 23.71
CA VAL A 491 4.70 -17.22 24.52
C VAL A 491 4.70 -17.70 25.98
N GLN A 492 5.05 -18.97 26.21
CA GLN A 492 5.19 -19.51 27.57
C GLN A 492 6.43 -18.95 28.27
N ILE A 493 7.52 -18.74 27.54
CA ILE A 493 8.71 -18.05 28.07
C ILE A 493 8.35 -16.61 28.49
N ASN A 494 7.55 -15.89 27.70
CA ASN A 494 7.09 -14.54 28.06
C ASN A 494 6.25 -14.55 29.34
N ARG A 495 5.38 -15.56 29.52
CA ARG A 495 4.62 -15.74 30.75
C ARG A 495 5.52 -16.00 31.96
N LEU A 496 6.55 -16.85 31.84
CA LEU A 496 7.51 -17.09 32.93
C LEU A 496 8.21 -15.79 33.34
N LYS A 497 8.65 -14.99 32.37
CA LYS A 497 9.23 -13.66 32.63
C LYS A 497 8.26 -12.75 33.38
N LYS A 498 6.98 -12.69 32.97
CA LYS A 498 5.95 -11.90 33.67
C LYS A 498 5.75 -12.36 35.13
N LEU A 499 5.95 -13.65 35.41
CA LEU A 499 5.84 -14.23 36.75
C LEU A 499 7.15 -14.15 37.57
N GLY A 500 8.22 -13.60 37.00
CA GLY A 500 9.55 -13.55 37.64
C GLY A 500 10.21 -14.93 37.79
N ILE A 501 9.98 -15.83 36.85
CA ILE A 501 10.56 -17.19 36.83
C ILE A 501 11.61 -17.26 35.71
N ASP A 502 12.89 -17.41 36.09
CA ASP A 502 14.01 -17.43 35.14
C ASP A 502 14.31 -18.83 34.55
N LYS A 503 13.67 -19.87 35.10
CA LYS A 503 13.87 -21.25 34.65
C LYS A 503 13.26 -21.48 33.27
N THR A 504 14.06 -22.00 32.35
CA THR A 504 13.63 -22.28 30.96
C THR A 504 13.51 -23.77 30.64
N ASP A 505 13.93 -24.65 31.55
CA ASP A 505 13.70 -26.09 31.45
C ASP A 505 12.36 -26.45 32.14
N PRO A 506 11.36 -26.94 31.38
CA PRO A 506 10.05 -27.33 31.94
C PRO A 506 10.09 -28.37 33.06
N THR A 507 11.18 -29.11 33.23
CA THR A 507 11.30 -30.15 34.26
C THR A 507 11.79 -29.63 35.60
N THR A 508 12.27 -28.38 35.65
CA THR A 508 12.92 -27.79 36.83
C THR A 508 12.03 -26.86 37.65
N LEU A 509 10.79 -26.63 37.21
CA LEU A 509 9.84 -25.81 37.93
C LEU A 509 9.37 -26.51 39.21
N THR A 510 9.28 -25.75 40.31
CA THR A 510 8.69 -26.22 41.57
C THR A 510 7.17 -26.36 41.43
N GLU A 511 6.52 -27.04 42.39
CA GLU A 511 5.04 -27.16 42.38
C GLU A 511 4.35 -25.79 42.42
N ASP A 512 4.88 -24.83 43.20
CA ASP A 512 4.38 -23.45 43.23
C ASP A 512 4.55 -22.74 41.88
N GLU A 513 5.74 -22.83 41.26
CA GLU A 513 6.00 -22.25 39.95
C GLU A 513 5.10 -22.86 38.87
N ILE A 514 4.87 -24.17 38.93
CA ILE A 514 3.92 -24.89 38.06
C ILE A 514 2.50 -24.34 38.25
N SER A 515 2.05 -24.17 39.50
CA SER A 515 0.72 -23.64 39.80
C SER A 515 0.54 -22.22 39.23
N ARG A 516 1.47 -21.30 39.55
CA ARG A 516 1.45 -19.91 39.06
C ARG A 516 1.53 -19.82 37.54
N PHE A 517 2.32 -20.68 36.90
CA PHE A 517 2.41 -20.75 35.45
C PHE A 517 1.13 -21.30 34.82
N ALA A 518 0.60 -22.42 35.33
CA ALA A 518 -0.53 -23.12 34.75
C ALA A 518 -1.87 -22.41 34.99
N ARG A 519 -2.00 -21.59 36.04
CA ARG A 519 -3.25 -20.89 36.40
C ARG A 519 -3.21 -19.42 36.01
N LEU A 520 -4.20 -18.97 35.25
CA LEU A 520 -4.50 -17.54 35.12
C LEU A 520 -5.43 -17.07 36.25
N ASP A 521 -6.24 -18.00 36.78
CA ASP A 521 -7.22 -17.74 37.84
C ASP A 521 -8.17 -16.58 37.49
N ILE A 522 -8.73 -16.64 36.27
CA ILE A 522 -9.68 -15.66 35.76
C ILE A 522 -10.88 -15.57 36.71
N ASP A 523 -11.21 -14.34 37.15
CA ASP A 523 -12.50 -14.05 37.76
C ASP A 523 -13.57 -13.96 36.65
N PRO A 524 -14.55 -14.89 36.60
CA PRO A 524 -15.60 -14.89 35.57
C PRO A 524 -16.37 -13.57 35.46
N SER A 525 -16.56 -12.87 36.57
CA SER A 525 -17.33 -11.62 36.61
C SER A 525 -16.57 -10.42 36.02
N SER A 526 -15.25 -10.55 35.92
CA SER A 526 -14.35 -9.52 35.40
C SER A 526 -14.09 -9.61 33.90
N VAL A 527 -14.64 -10.63 33.21
CA VAL A 527 -14.42 -10.83 31.78
C VAL A 527 -15.05 -9.68 31.00
N THR A 528 -14.20 -8.84 30.42
CA THR A 528 -14.63 -7.69 29.61
C THR A 528 -14.72 -8.04 28.13
N TRP A 529 -14.03 -9.09 27.69
CA TRP A 529 -13.98 -9.50 26.28
C TRP A 529 -15.26 -10.19 25.82
N GLN A 530 -15.83 -9.69 24.73
CA GLN A 530 -17.10 -10.16 24.17
C GLN A 530 -16.89 -10.78 22.79
N ARG A 531 -17.88 -11.55 22.32
CA ARG A 531 -17.87 -12.07 20.95
C ARG A 531 -18.31 -10.97 19.97
N VAL A 532 -18.05 -11.16 18.69
CA VAL A 532 -18.49 -10.22 17.67
C VAL A 532 -19.08 -10.89 16.44
N LEU A 533 -19.96 -10.16 15.77
CA LEU A 533 -20.58 -10.52 14.49
C LEU A 533 -20.83 -9.24 13.68
N ASP A 534 -20.50 -9.23 12.39
CA ASP A 534 -20.75 -8.05 11.55
C ASP A 534 -22.18 -8.06 10.96
N THR A 535 -23.17 -8.17 11.83
CA THR A 535 -24.59 -8.21 11.49
C THR A 535 -25.40 -7.53 12.58
N ASN A 536 -26.45 -6.81 12.20
CA ASN A 536 -27.32 -6.13 13.14
C ASN A 536 -28.25 -7.11 13.87
N ASP A 537 -27.77 -7.75 14.94
CA ASP A 537 -28.55 -8.72 15.71
C ASP A 537 -28.75 -8.29 17.18
N ARG A 538 -29.95 -7.79 17.49
CA ARG A 538 -30.26 -7.32 18.85
C ARG A 538 -30.43 -8.44 19.87
N PHE A 539 -30.74 -9.67 19.47
CA PHE A 539 -30.97 -10.77 20.41
C PHE A 539 -29.67 -11.35 20.97
N LEU A 540 -28.53 -11.01 20.36
CA LEU A 540 -27.20 -11.37 20.86
C LEU A 540 -26.61 -10.36 21.86
N ARG A 541 -27.34 -9.27 22.19
CA ARG A 541 -26.90 -8.26 23.18
C ARG A 541 -26.66 -8.83 24.57
N LYS A 542 -27.33 -9.93 24.92
CA LYS A 542 -27.13 -10.65 26.18
C LYS A 542 -27.57 -12.09 25.99
N ILE A 543 -26.66 -13.03 26.26
CA ILE A 543 -26.86 -14.47 26.09
C ILE A 543 -26.23 -15.25 27.24
N THR A 544 -26.59 -16.52 27.38
CA THR A 544 -25.91 -17.49 28.24
C THR A 544 -25.22 -18.53 27.38
N ILE A 545 -23.94 -18.80 27.63
CA ILE A 545 -23.13 -19.79 26.89
C ILE A 545 -22.77 -20.99 27.78
N GLY A 546 -22.28 -22.07 27.15
CA GLY A 546 -21.81 -23.26 27.87
C GLY A 546 -22.91 -24.18 28.40
N GLN A 547 -24.11 -24.13 27.79
CA GLN A 547 -25.29 -24.85 28.29
C GLN A 547 -25.31 -26.35 27.91
N SER A 548 -24.42 -26.80 27.02
CA SER A 548 -24.35 -28.21 26.66
C SER A 548 -23.83 -29.05 27.84
N PRO A 549 -24.30 -30.32 28.01
CA PRO A 549 -23.83 -31.18 29.09
C PRO A 549 -22.31 -31.43 29.10
N THR A 550 -21.65 -31.35 27.95
CA THR A 550 -20.20 -31.56 27.80
C THR A 550 -19.35 -30.50 28.52
N GLU A 551 -19.95 -29.35 28.82
CA GLU A 551 -19.37 -28.20 29.48
C GLU A 551 -19.56 -28.28 30.99
N LYS A 552 -20.10 -29.41 31.48
CA LYS A 552 -20.13 -29.81 32.90
C LYS A 552 -20.78 -28.77 33.82
N GLY A 553 -21.78 -28.07 33.32
CA GLY A 553 -22.51 -27.04 34.07
C GLY A 553 -21.77 -25.71 34.21
N TYR A 554 -20.61 -25.53 33.57
CA TYR A 554 -19.90 -24.25 33.53
C TYR A 554 -20.54 -23.32 32.49
N THR A 555 -21.51 -22.52 32.93
CA THR A 555 -22.17 -21.48 32.13
C THR A 555 -21.73 -20.08 32.55
N ARG A 556 -21.84 -19.11 31.65
CA ARG A 556 -21.73 -17.68 32.00
C ARG A 556 -22.58 -16.79 31.10
N GLU A 557 -22.88 -15.59 31.58
CA GLU A 557 -23.42 -14.52 30.73
C GLU A 557 -22.33 -14.01 29.77
N ALA A 558 -22.75 -13.70 28.54
CA ALA A 558 -21.90 -13.12 27.50
C ALA A 558 -22.75 -12.19 26.61
N GLN A 559 -22.10 -11.45 25.72
CA GLN A 559 -22.77 -10.68 24.68
C GLN A 559 -22.00 -10.75 23.35
N PHE A 560 -22.66 -10.30 22.29
CA PHE A 560 -22.03 -9.95 21.02
C PHE A 560 -22.06 -8.44 20.79
N ASP A 561 -20.96 -7.93 20.24
CA ASP A 561 -20.87 -6.59 19.69
C ASP A 561 -20.76 -6.67 18.15
N ILE A 562 -21.03 -5.57 17.44
CA ILE A 562 -20.74 -5.53 16.00
C ILE A 562 -19.22 -5.58 15.79
N THR A 563 -18.72 -6.27 14.76
CA THR A 563 -17.27 -6.49 14.58
C THR A 563 -16.44 -5.22 14.62
N VAL A 564 -16.92 -4.13 14.01
CA VAL A 564 -16.24 -2.83 14.01
C VAL A 564 -16.13 -2.15 15.39
N ALA A 565 -16.81 -2.69 16.41
CA ALA A 565 -16.69 -2.29 17.81
C ALA A 565 -15.59 -3.06 18.56
N SER A 566 -15.00 -4.10 17.96
CA SER A 566 -13.90 -4.87 18.56
C SER A 566 -12.68 -4.00 18.86
N GLU A 567 -12.00 -4.26 19.98
CA GLU A 567 -10.69 -3.66 20.25
C GLU A 567 -9.66 -4.01 19.16
N ILE A 568 -9.76 -5.18 18.52
CA ILE A 568 -8.86 -5.57 17.42
C ILE A 568 -9.02 -4.62 16.23
N MET A 569 -10.22 -4.11 15.95
CA MET A 569 -10.43 -3.08 14.93
C MET A 569 -9.71 -1.78 15.29
N ALA A 570 -9.74 -1.39 16.57
CA ALA A 570 -9.02 -0.21 17.04
C ALA A 570 -7.49 -0.42 17.02
N VAL A 571 -7.00 -1.63 17.32
CA VAL A 571 -5.59 -2.02 17.18
C VAL A 571 -5.14 -1.92 15.73
N LEU A 572 -5.92 -2.48 14.79
CA LEU A 572 -5.64 -2.37 13.36
C LEU A 572 -5.55 -0.90 12.90
N ALA A 573 -6.46 -0.06 13.38
CA ALA A 573 -6.47 1.36 13.03
C ALA A 573 -5.28 2.15 13.64
N LEU A 574 -4.75 1.73 14.79
CA LEU A 574 -3.70 2.46 15.52
C LEU A 574 -2.29 1.85 15.41
N THR A 575 -2.14 0.74 14.69
CA THR A 575 -0.83 0.14 14.51
C THR A 575 0.01 0.86 13.45
N SER A 576 1.33 0.78 13.59
CA SER A 576 2.33 1.40 12.72
C SER A 576 3.25 0.40 12.02
N SER A 577 3.20 -0.88 12.39
CA SER A 577 3.96 -1.97 11.78
C SER A 577 3.38 -3.33 12.21
N LEU A 578 3.81 -4.42 11.58
CA LEU A 578 3.42 -5.77 12.01
C LEU A 578 3.90 -6.09 13.43
N GLU A 579 5.09 -5.60 13.81
CA GLU A 579 5.65 -5.74 15.15
C GLU A 579 4.80 -4.99 16.19
N ASP A 580 4.46 -3.73 15.92
CA ASP A 580 3.59 -2.92 16.78
C ASP A 580 2.19 -3.55 16.89
N MET A 581 1.62 -4.11 15.80
CA MET A 581 0.34 -4.79 15.86
C MET A 581 0.40 -6.00 16.79
N ARG A 582 1.45 -6.82 16.68
CA ARG A 582 1.66 -7.98 17.54
C ARG A 582 1.78 -7.56 19.01
N GLU A 583 2.55 -6.52 19.31
CA GLU A 583 2.67 -6.00 20.69
C GLU A 583 1.33 -5.51 21.25
N ARG A 584 0.56 -4.77 20.44
CA ARG A 584 -0.75 -4.27 20.83
C ARG A 584 -1.73 -5.41 21.07
N LEU A 585 -1.77 -6.38 20.17
CA LEU A 585 -2.56 -7.59 20.34
C LEU A 585 -2.20 -8.29 21.65
N ALA A 586 -0.90 -8.47 21.96
CA ALA A 586 -0.40 -9.10 23.19
C ALA A 586 -0.81 -8.38 24.49
N LYS A 587 -0.97 -7.04 24.43
CA LYS A 587 -1.30 -6.17 25.57
C LYS A 587 -2.81 -6.07 25.84
N MET A 588 -3.68 -6.56 24.94
CA MET A 588 -5.13 -6.52 25.14
C MET A 588 -5.52 -7.27 26.41
N VAL A 589 -6.22 -6.58 27.32
CA VAL A 589 -6.67 -7.12 28.61
C VAL A 589 -8.06 -7.70 28.44
N VAL A 590 -8.22 -8.98 28.75
CA VAL A 590 -9.47 -9.71 28.52
C VAL A 590 -10.31 -9.92 29.79
N ALA A 591 -9.63 -9.94 30.94
CA ALA A 591 -10.21 -10.20 32.26
C ALA A 591 -9.22 -9.80 33.36
N THR A 592 -9.65 -9.90 34.61
CA THR A 592 -8.81 -9.77 35.79
C THR A 592 -8.77 -11.12 36.53
N SER A 593 -7.61 -11.47 37.08
CA SER A 593 -7.51 -12.63 37.99
C SER A 593 -8.24 -12.35 39.30
N ARG A 594 -8.58 -13.37 40.08
CA ARG A 594 -9.13 -13.17 41.44
C ARG A 594 -8.18 -12.39 42.36
N GLY A 595 -6.88 -12.40 42.06
CA GLY A 595 -5.86 -11.59 42.73
C GLY A 595 -5.76 -10.13 42.25
N GLY A 596 -6.64 -9.67 41.35
CA GLY A 596 -6.66 -8.29 40.85
C GLY A 596 -5.67 -7.97 39.73
N GLN A 597 -4.88 -8.96 39.27
CA GLN A 597 -3.92 -8.79 38.18
C GLN A 597 -4.59 -8.85 36.81
N PRO A 598 -4.21 -7.99 35.84
CA PRO A 598 -4.75 -8.03 34.48
C PRO A 598 -4.25 -9.26 33.71
N ILE A 599 -5.19 -9.93 33.05
CA ILE A 599 -4.95 -11.10 32.19
C ILE A 599 -5.03 -10.66 30.74
N THR A 600 -3.97 -10.91 29.98
CA THR A 600 -3.87 -10.48 28.57
C THR A 600 -4.02 -11.65 27.59
N THR A 601 -4.14 -11.33 26.31
CA THR A 601 -4.07 -12.33 25.21
C THR A 601 -2.73 -13.04 25.11
N GLU A 602 -1.63 -12.40 25.56
CA GLU A 602 -0.32 -13.05 25.70
C GLU A 602 -0.37 -14.12 26.80
N ASP A 603 -1.03 -13.84 27.94
CA ASP A 603 -1.22 -14.83 29.02
C ASP A 603 -2.05 -16.04 28.56
N LEU A 604 -3.04 -15.80 27.68
CA LEU A 604 -3.85 -16.85 27.06
C LEU A 604 -3.08 -17.67 26.02
N GLY A 605 -1.93 -17.21 25.53
CA GLY A 605 -1.15 -17.89 24.50
C GLY A 605 -1.64 -17.67 23.07
N VAL A 606 -2.57 -16.74 22.83
CA VAL A 606 -3.24 -16.59 21.52
C VAL A 606 -2.65 -15.50 20.61
N CYS A 607 -1.81 -14.61 21.14
CA CYS A 607 -1.23 -13.47 20.43
C CYS A 607 -0.64 -13.84 19.04
N GLY A 608 0.17 -14.90 18.96
CA GLY A 608 0.76 -15.35 17.70
C GLY A 608 -0.29 -15.78 16.66
N ALA A 609 -1.35 -16.46 17.09
CA ALA A 609 -2.45 -16.86 16.22
C ALA A 609 -3.24 -15.64 15.71
N LEU A 610 -3.46 -14.63 16.57
CA LEU A 610 -4.09 -13.37 16.15
C LEU A 610 -3.25 -12.65 15.10
N THR A 611 -1.92 -12.62 15.28
CA THR A 611 -1.01 -11.99 14.29
C THR A 611 -1.07 -12.71 12.93
N VAL A 612 -1.20 -14.05 12.93
CA VAL A 612 -1.37 -14.83 11.69
C VAL A 612 -2.70 -14.50 11.01
N LEU A 613 -3.81 -14.49 11.75
CA LEU A 613 -5.13 -14.16 11.21
C LEU A 613 -5.22 -12.73 10.65
N MET A 614 -4.47 -11.80 11.25
CA MET A 614 -4.44 -10.39 10.86
C MET A 614 -3.34 -10.06 9.83
N LYS A 615 -2.57 -11.05 9.36
CA LYS A 615 -1.37 -10.85 8.49
C LYS A 615 -1.68 -10.05 7.23
N ASP A 616 -2.82 -10.30 6.59
CA ASP A 616 -3.21 -9.61 5.35
C ASP A 616 -4.13 -8.42 5.64
N ALA A 617 -4.92 -8.50 6.72
CA ALA A 617 -5.80 -7.43 7.16
C ALA A 617 -5.06 -6.16 7.63
N ILE A 618 -3.76 -6.24 7.92
CA ILE A 618 -2.92 -5.07 8.25
C ILE A 618 -2.58 -4.20 7.02
N LYS A 619 -2.73 -4.75 5.80
CA LYS A 619 -2.34 -4.08 4.56
C LYS A 619 -3.49 -3.20 4.04
N PRO A 620 -3.29 -1.89 3.82
CA PRO A 620 -4.32 -1.00 3.29
C PRO A 620 -4.84 -1.41 1.91
N ASN A 621 -6.13 -1.19 1.65
CA ASN A 621 -6.76 -1.51 0.37
C ASN A 621 -6.77 -0.28 -0.55
N LEU A 622 -6.08 -0.35 -1.68
CA LEU A 622 -6.10 0.65 -2.75
C LEU A 622 -7.38 0.49 -3.59
N MET A 623 -8.11 1.59 -3.73
CA MET A 623 -9.25 1.79 -4.63
C MET A 623 -9.11 3.16 -5.31
N GLN A 624 -10.17 3.64 -5.96
CA GLN A 624 -10.16 4.93 -6.67
C GLN A 624 -11.48 5.69 -6.58
N THR A 625 -11.41 7.00 -6.83
CA THR A 625 -12.59 7.85 -7.02
C THR A 625 -13.15 7.72 -8.44
N LEU A 626 -14.34 8.30 -8.68
CA LEU A 626 -14.92 8.41 -10.04
C LEU A 626 -14.00 9.11 -11.07
N GLU A 627 -13.10 10.00 -10.64
CA GLU A 627 -12.11 10.66 -11.52
C GLU A 627 -10.75 9.94 -11.56
N GLY A 628 -10.62 8.78 -10.91
CA GLY A 628 -9.38 7.99 -10.90
C GLY A 628 -8.31 8.52 -9.95
N THR A 629 -8.68 9.30 -8.93
CA THR A 629 -7.81 9.69 -7.80
C THR A 629 -7.66 8.49 -6.85
N PRO A 630 -6.46 8.18 -6.32
CA PRO A 630 -6.26 7.01 -5.47
C PRO A 630 -6.86 7.18 -4.07
N VAL A 631 -7.38 6.07 -3.53
CA VAL A 631 -8.03 6.03 -2.23
C VAL A 631 -7.54 4.81 -1.46
N PHE A 632 -7.10 4.99 -0.21
CA PHE A 632 -7.01 3.88 0.74
C PHE A 632 -8.29 3.73 1.54
N VAL A 633 -8.80 2.50 1.58
CA VAL A 633 -9.91 2.07 2.43
C VAL A 633 -9.36 1.09 3.44
N HIS A 634 -9.22 1.48 4.70
CA HIS A 634 -8.59 0.62 5.68
C HIS A 634 -8.96 0.94 7.13
N ALA A 635 -9.33 -0.13 7.85
CA ALA A 635 -9.94 -0.08 9.18
C ALA A 635 -11.23 0.76 9.25
N GLY A 636 -12.03 0.54 10.29
CA GLY A 636 -13.30 1.25 10.46
C GLY A 636 -13.82 1.18 11.89
N PRO A 637 -13.02 1.58 12.91
CA PRO A 637 -13.49 1.54 14.29
C PRO A 637 -14.67 2.48 14.50
N PHE A 638 -15.53 2.13 15.46
CA PHE A 638 -16.55 3.05 15.96
C PHE A 638 -15.95 4.38 16.42
N ALA A 639 -16.65 5.48 16.14
CA ALA A 639 -16.23 6.80 16.60
C ALA A 639 -16.75 7.14 18.01
N ASN A 640 -17.58 6.27 18.60
CA ASN A 640 -18.08 6.41 19.98
C ASN A 640 -17.10 5.77 20.97
N ILE A 641 -17.07 4.44 21.00
CA ILE A 641 -16.27 3.63 21.94
C ILE A 641 -14.81 3.43 21.47
N ALA A 642 -14.48 3.93 20.28
CA ALA A 642 -13.13 4.03 19.76
C ALA A 642 -12.95 5.39 19.05
N HIS A 643 -11.81 5.56 18.39
CA HIS A 643 -11.37 6.85 17.87
C HIS A 643 -11.99 7.23 16.51
N GLY A 644 -12.60 6.30 15.77
CA GLY A 644 -13.39 6.66 14.60
C GLY A 644 -12.63 7.12 13.35
N ASN A 645 -11.40 6.66 13.15
CA ASN A 645 -10.56 7.06 12.01
C ASN A 645 -10.06 5.84 11.23
N SER A 646 -9.67 6.04 9.97
CA SER A 646 -8.94 5.04 9.17
C SER A 646 -7.54 4.76 9.75
N SER A 647 -6.85 3.74 9.24
CA SER A 647 -5.59 3.29 9.85
C SER A 647 -4.42 4.27 9.74
N ILE A 648 -3.54 4.26 10.75
CA ILE A 648 -2.24 4.98 10.73
C ILE A 648 -1.35 4.51 9.59
N LEU A 649 -1.33 3.20 9.29
CA LEU A 649 -0.51 2.64 8.20
C LEU A 649 -0.88 3.24 6.83
N ALA A 650 -2.18 3.34 6.53
CA ALA A 650 -2.65 3.98 5.31
C ALA A 650 -2.18 5.44 5.20
N ASP A 651 -2.22 6.20 6.30
CA ASP A 651 -1.75 7.61 6.30
C ASP A 651 -0.25 7.71 6.11
N LYS A 652 0.54 6.90 6.82
CA LYS A 652 2.00 6.91 6.69
C LYS A 652 2.43 6.55 5.27
N ILE A 653 1.83 5.51 4.69
CA ILE A 653 2.13 5.09 3.31
C ILE A 653 1.74 6.19 2.33
N ALA A 654 0.51 6.72 2.43
CA ALA A 654 0.04 7.78 1.54
C ALA A 654 0.89 9.05 1.64
N LEU A 655 1.29 9.47 2.86
CA LEU A 655 2.09 10.67 3.08
C LEU A 655 3.48 10.56 2.46
N LYS A 656 4.10 9.39 2.53
CA LYS A 656 5.36 9.11 1.84
C LYS A 656 5.20 9.11 0.33
N LEU A 657 4.16 8.45 -0.17
CA LEU A 657 3.87 8.34 -1.60
C LEU A 657 3.67 9.71 -2.27
N VAL A 658 2.83 10.56 -1.68
CA VAL A 658 2.50 11.86 -2.28
C VAL A 658 3.69 12.83 -2.27
N GLY A 659 4.60 12.67 -1.30
CA GLY A 659 5.78 13.52 -1.11
C GLY A 659 5.47 14.92 -0.54
N PRO A 660 6.48 15.75 -0.29
CA PRO A 660 6.35 17.01 0.48
C PRO A 660 5.40 18.05 -0.13
N GLU A 661 5.23 18.04 -1.45
CA GLU A 661 4.33 18.93 -2.19
C GLU A 661 2.92 18.35 -2.39
N GLY A 662 2.72 17.09 -2.00
CA GLY A 662 1.46 16.37 -2.12
C GLY A 662 0.59 16.43 -0.86
N PHE A 663 -0.61 15.88 -0.96
CA PHE A 663 -1.64 15.95 0.09
C PHE A 663 -2.20 14.57 0.44
N VAL A 664 -2.44 14.32 1.71
CA VAL A 664 -3.28 13.21 2.17
C VAL A 664 -4.48 13.79 2.87
N VAL A 665 -5.66 13.46 2.36
CA VAL A 665 -6.93 13.88 2.94
C VAL A 665 -7.56 12.68 3.64
N THR A 666 -7.65 12.75 4.95
CA THR A 666 -8.33 11.74 5.78
C THR A 666 -9.58 12.35 6.39
N GLU A 667 -10.38 11.53 7.08
CA GLU A 667 -11.58 11.99 7.77
C GLU A 667 -11.71 11.40 9.17
N ALA A 668 -12.45 12.12 10.02
CA ALA A 668 -12.79 11.68 11.36
C ALA A 668 -14.31 11.45 11.52
N GLY A 669 -14.69 10.35 12.16
CA GLY A 669 -16.10 9.98 12.37
C GLY A 669 -16.85 10.98 13.26
N PHE A 670 -18.16 11.18 13.02
CA PHE A 670 -18.99 12.21 13.66
C PHE A 670 -18.47 13.65 13.46
N GLY A 671 -18.80 14.57 14.38
CA GLY A 671 -18.38 15.97 14.35
C GLY A 671 -17.01 16.20 14.99
N ALA A 672 -16.56 17.45 14.95
CA ALA A 672 -15.25 17.87 15.48
C ALA A 672 -15.10 17.63 16.99
N ASP A 673 -16.19 17.65 17.75
CA ASP A 673 -16.22 17.38 19.19
C ASP A 673 -15.89 15.92 19.55
N ILE A 674 -16.06 14.97 18.62
CA ILE A 674 -15.77 13.56 18.85
C ILE A 674 -14.64 13.07 17.95
N GLY A 675 -14.86 13.11 16.63
CA GLY A 675 -13.92 12.53 15.67
C GLY A 675 -12.59 13.24 15.67
N MET A 676 -12.61 14.55 15.48
CA MET A 676 -11.40 15.36 15.37
C MET A 676 -10.64 15.41 16.70
N GLU A 677 -11.34 15.54 17.83
CA GLU A 677 -10.74 15.46 19.16
C GLU A 677 -9.94 14.16 19.34
N LYS A 678 -10.54 13.01 19.00
CA LYS A 678 -9.89 11.70 19.09
C LYS A 678 -8.80 11.51 18.03
N PHE A 679 -9.01 12.05 16.83
CA PHE A 679 -7.99 12.06 15.77
C PHE A 679 -6.72 12.75 16.29
N PHE A 680 -6.83 13.90 16.94
CA PHE A 680 -5.68 14.61 17.49
C PHE A 680 -5.12 13.95 18.76
N ASN A 681 -5.94 13.69 19.78
CA ASN A 681 -5.42 13.23 21.08
C ASN A 681 -5.04 11.75 21.13
N ILE A 682 -5.51 10.94 20.16
CA ILE A 682 -5.23 9.49 20.08
C ILE A 682 -4.42 9.19 18.80
N LYS A 683 -4.99 9.39 17.61
CA LYS A 683 -4.36 8.93 16.36
C LYS A 683 -3.08 9.70 16.02
N CYS A 684 -3.08 11.03 16.07
CA CYS A 684 -1.87 11.86 15.88
C CYS A 684 -0.83 11.58 16.96
N ARG A 685 -1.27 11.35 18.21
CA ARG A 685 -0.38 11.00 19.32
C ARG A 685 0.36 9.68 19.08
N TYR A 686 -0.34 8.63 18.65
CA TYR A 686 0.27 7.32 18.38
C TYR A 686 1.05 7.27 17.06
N SER A 687 0.59 7.97 16.03
CA SER A 687 1.26 7.97 14.73
C SER A 687 2.50 8.85 14.68
N GLY A 688 2.54 9.89 15.53
CA GLY A 688 3.50 11.00 15.44
C GLY A 688 3.15 12.03 14.34
N LEU A 689 2.09 11.80 13.56
CA LEU A 689 1.70 12.65 12.45
C LEU A 689 1.05 13.94 12.93
N ARG A 690 1.35 15.04 12.24
CA ARG A 690 0.81 16.36 12.54
C ARG A 690 -0.08 16.87 11.41
N PRO A 691 -1.35 17.18 11.68
CA PRO A 691 -2.25 17.76 10.69
C PRO A 691 -1.80 19.18 10.33
N HIS A 692 -2.00 19.54 9.06
CA HIS A 692 -1.70 20.85 8.50
C HIS A 692 -2.96 21.69 8.35
N VAL A 693 -4.10 21.06 8.05
CA VAL A 693 -5.38 21.75 7.82
C VAL A 693 -6.53 20.92 8.37
N VAL A 694 -7.50 21.58 8.99
CA VAL A 694 -8.84 21.02 9.27
C VAL A 694 -9.80 21.53 8.21
N VAL A 695 -10.53 20.63 7.57
CA VAL A 695 -11.70 20.98 6.76
C VAL A 695 -12.96 20.70 7.59
N LEU A 696 -13.70 21.75 7.95
CA LEU A 696 -14.93 21.64 8.74
C LEU A 696 -16.15 21.73 7.83
N VAL A 697 -16.89 20.64 7.69
CA VAL A 697 -18.06 20.55 6.81
C VAL A 697 -19.32 21.02 7.52
N ALA A 698 -20.11 21.85 6.85
CA ALA A 698 -21.41 22.32 7.31
C ALA A 698 -22.41 22.41 6.14
N THR A 699 -23.71 22.38 6.47
CA THR A 699 -24.80 22.60 5.50
C THR A 699 -25.80 23.59 6.08
N VAL A 700 -26.48 24.36 5.23
CA VAL A 700 -27.49 25.33 5.66
C VAL A 700 -28.59 24.66 6.48
N ARG A 701 -29.09 23.52 6.01
CA ARG A 701 -30.18 22.78 6.67
C ARG A 701 -29.79 22.26 8.05
N ALA A 702 -28.60 21.68 8.19
CA ALA A 702 -28.12 21.21 9.50
C ALA A 702 -27.93 22.38 10.48
N LEU A 703 -27.38 23.50 10.01
CA LEU A 703 -27.24 24.70 10.84
C LEU A 703 -28.61 25.25 11.26
N LYS A 704 -29.60 25.35 10.37
CA LYS A 704 -30.97 25.73 10.76
C LYS A 704 -31.55 24.83 11.85
N MET A 705 -31.26 23.52 11.82
CA MET A 705 -31.66 22.61 12.91
C MET A 705 -30.97 22.96 14.22
N HIS A 706 -29.68 23.32 14.18
CA HIS A 706 -28.97 23.84 15.34
C HIS A 706 -29.52 25.18 15.86
N GLY A 707 -30.19 25.96 15.00
CA GLY A 707 -30.84 27.21 15.35
C GLY A 707 -32.21 27.06 16.05
N GLY A 708 -32.69 25.82 16.22
CA GLY A 708 -34.00 25.54 16.80
C GLY A 708 -35.08 25.12 15.78
N GLY A 709 -34.67 24.68 14.58
CA GLY A 709 -35.60 24.16 13.58
C GLY A 709 -36.36 22.90 14.05
N PRO A 710 -37.52 22.60 13.43
CA PRO A 710 -38.40 21.51 13.83
C PRO A 710 -37.76 20.11 13.68
N THR A 711 -38.15 19.16 14.52
CA THR A 711 -37.60 17.79 14.48
C THR A 711 -37.90 17.10 13.14
N VAL A 712 -36.88 16.46 12.55
CA VAL A 712 -37.01 15.71 11.31
C VAL A 712 -37.23 14.23 11.59
N THR A 713 -38.28 13.66 11.01
CA THR A 713 -38.59 12.22 11.10
C THR A 713 -38.39 11.57 9.74
N ALA A 714 -37.65 10.45 9.69
CA ALA A 714 -37.41 9.73 8.45
C ALA A 714 -38.73 9.29 7.79
N GLY A 715 -38.85 9.48 6.48
CA GLY A 715 -40.05 9.16 5.71
C GLY A 715 -41.12 10.26 5.66
N MET A 716 -40.99 11.32 6.45
CA MET A 716 -41.88 12.48 6.38
C MET A 716 -41.30 13.59 5.50
N PRO A 717 -42.14 14.41 4.83
CA PRO A 717 -41.69 15.60 4.12
C PRO A 717 -40.89 16.54 5.03
N LEU A 718 -39.84 17.17 4.48
CA LEU A 718 -39.05 18.14 5.23
C LEU A 718 -39.90 19.38 5.56
N PRO A 719 -39.86 19.87 6.82
CA PRO A 719 -40.46 21.14 7.20
C PRO A 719 -39.99 22.32 6.35
N LYS A 720 -40.85 23.34 6.20
CA LYS A 720 -40.60 24.50 5.32
C LYS A 720 -39.33 25.27 5.69
N GLU A 721 -39.03 25.33 6.98
CA GLU A 721 -37.84 25.97 7.54
C GLU A 721 -36.54 25.44 6.93
N TYR A 722 -36.52 24.19 6.45
CA TYR A 722 -35.33 23.58 5.83
C TYR A 722 -35.27 23.70 4.31
N ILE A 723 -36.34 24.14 3.66
CA ILE A 723 -36.45 24.22 2.19
C ILE A 723 -36.71 25.64 1.68
N GLU A 724 -37.14 26.56 2.55
CA GLU A 724 -37.30 27.98 2.30
C GLU A 724 -36.18 28.76 3.01
N GLU A 725 -35.87 29.96 2.50
CA GLU A 725 -34.85 30.82 3.08
C GLU A 725 -35.22 31.25 4.51
N ASN A 726 -34.29 31.10 5.45
CA ASN A 726 -34.48 31.59 6.82
C ASN A 726 -33.13 31.97 7.45
N LEU A 727 -32.72 33.22 7.21
CA LEU A 727 -31.43 33.76 7.66
C LEU A 727 -31.32 33.86 9.19
N GLU A 728 -32.40 34.22 9.90
CA GLU A 728 -32.38 34.35 11.37
C GLU A 728 -32.17 32.98 12.04
N LEU A 729 -32.88 31.96 11.58
CA LEU A 729 -32.75 30.59 12.08
C LEU A 729 -31.35 30.04 11.78
N LEU A 730 -30.85 30.29 10.56
CA LEU A 730 -29.51 29.90 10.15
C LEU A 730 -28.43 30.58 11.01
N GLU A 731 -28.52 31.89 11.24
CA GLU A 731 -27.58 32.65 12.04
C GLU A 731 -27.49 32.14 13.48
N LYS A 732 -28.64 31.85 14.12
CA LYS A 732 -28.70 31.21 15.45
C LYS A 732 -27.98 29.86 15.45
N GLY A 733 -28.19 29.08 14.39
CA GLY A 733 -27.59 27.76 14.19
C GLY A 733 -26.08 27.76 13.99
N CYS A 734 -25.54 28.82 13.38
CA CYS A 734 -24.11 29.00 13.20
C CYS A 734 -23.32 29.01 14.52
N SER A 735 -23.97 29.20 15.67
CA SER A 735 -23.36 29.01 16.99
C SER A 735 -22.65 27.65 17.14
N ASN A 736 -23.25 26.55 16.64
CA ASN A 736 -22.62 25.23 16.69
C ASN A 736 -21.34 25.20 15.84
N MET A 737 -21.38 25.71 14.61
CA MET A 737 -20.20 25.82 13.75
C MET A 737 -19.10 26.66 14.39
N LYS A 738 -19.44 27.82 15.00
CA LYS A 738 -18.49 28.66 15.74
C LYS A 738 -17.77 27.86 16.82
N LYS A 739 -18.51 27.09 17.62
CA LYS A 739 -17.92 26.24 18.67
C LYS A 739 -17.00 25.16 18.09
N GLN A 740 -17.33 24.59 16.94
CA GLN A 740 -16.49 23.57 16.31
C GLN A 740 -15.20 24.16 15.70
N ILE A 741 -15.26 25.40 15.18
CA ILE A 741 -14.07 26.17 14.78
C ILE A 741 -13.18 26.45 16.01
N GLU A 742 -13.77 26.90 17.12
CA GLU A 742 -13.07 27.11 18.39
C GLU A 742 -12.38 25.83 18.88
N ASN A 743 -13.09 24.70 18.82
CA ASN A 743 -12.56 23.39 19.20
C ASN A 743 -11.33 23.01 18.38
N ALA A 744 -11.33 23.25 17.06
CA ALA A 744 -10.16 23.03 16.21
C ALA A 744 -9.01 23.99 16.56
N ASN A 745 -9.32 25.25 16.86
CA ASN A 745 -8.34 26.27 17.23
C ASN A 745 -7.61 25.95 18.55
N HIS A 746 -8.23 25.22 19.49
CA HIS A 746 -7.53 24.74 20.69
C HIS A 746 -6.30 23.87 20.36
N PHE A 747 -6.28 23.22 19.20
CA PHE A 747 -5.16 22.39 18.74
C PHE A 747 -4.16 23.15 17.88
N GLY A 748 -4.41 24.42 17.49
CA GLY A 748 -3.46 25.23 16.71
C GLY A 748 -3.34 24.84 15.23
N VAL A 749 -4.42 24.31 14.63
CA VAL A 749 -4.48 23.91 13.21
C VAL A 749 -5.43 24.84 12.46
N PRO A 750 -5.05 25.41 11.30
CA PRO A 750 -5.94 26.29 10.54
C PRO A 750 -7.17 25.55 10.02
N VAL A 751 -8.32 26.21 10.11
CA VAL A 751 -9.63 25.65 9.71
C VAL A 751 -10.11 26.27 8.41
N VAL A 752 -10.45 25.44 7.44
CA VAL A 752 -11.19 25.84 6.23
C VAL A 752 -12.61 25.26 6.33
N VAL A 753 -13.63 26.12 6.31
CA VAL A 753 -15.02 25.65 6.34
C VAL A 753 -15.50 25.32 4.93
N ALA A 754 -16.04 24.12 4.74
CA ALA A 754 -16.67 23.69 3.50
C ALA A 754 -18.20 23.70 3.68
N VAL A 755 -18.88 24.61 2.98
CA VAL A 755 -20.34 24.75 3.01
C VAL A 755 -20.92 23.98 1.84
N ASN A 756 -21.39 22.76 2.10
CA ASN A 756 -21.97 21.88 1.09
C ASN A 756 -23.36 22.41 0.69
N ALA A 757 -23.50 22.81 -0.57
CA ALA A 757 -24.74 23.37 -1.09
C ALA A 757 -25.78 22.28 -1.39
N PHE A 758 -27.02 22.54 -1.01
CA PHE A 758 -28.19 21.78 -1.43
C PHE A 758 -29.05 22.57 -2.41
N LYS A 759 -29.88 21.86 -3.18
CA LYS A 759 -30.76 22.45 -4.21
C LYS A 759 -31.65 23.60 -3.72
N THR A 760 -32.01 23.61 -2.43
CA THR A 760 -32.91 24.62 -1.85
C THR A 760 -32.18 25.78 -1.18
N ASP A 761 -30.86 25.69 -1.04
CA ASP A 761 -30.09 26.71 -0.35
C ASP A 761 -29.95 27.93 -1.25
N THR A 762 -30.16 29.12 -0.70
CA THR A 762 -30.00 30.37 -1.46
C THR A 762 -28.56 30.87 -1.39
N ASP A 763 -28.18 31.74 -2.34
CA ASP A 763 -26.87 32.38 -2.31
C ASP A 763 -26.66 33.20 -1.02
N ALA A 764 -27.71 33.85 -0.51
CA ALA A 764 -27.67 34.63 0.73
C ALA A 764 -27.39 33.76 1.96
N GLU A 765 -27.99 32.58 2.04
CA GLU A 765 -27.74 31.63 3.13
C GLU A 765 -26.31 31.10 3.11
N LEU A 766 -25.82 30.72 1.92
CA LEU A 766 -24.45 30.23 1.75
C LEU A 766 -23.41 31.31 2.09
N ASP A 767 -23.65 32.56 1.67
CA ASP A 767 -22.79 33.70 2.02
C ASP A 767 -22.80 34.02 3.51
N LEU A 768 -23.97 33.97 4.14
CA LEU A 768 -24.10 34.21 5.58
C LEU A 768 -23.24 33.21 6.37
N VAL A 769 -23.32 31.92 6.04
CA VAL A 769 -22.48 30.89 6.68
C VAL A 769 -20.99 31.17 6.47
N CYS A 770 -20.58 31.49 5.23
CA CYS A 770 -19.18 31.76 4.93
C CYS A 770 -18.64 33.01 5.65
N SER A 771 -19.45 34.08 5.73
CA SER A 771 -19.11 35.30 6.46
C SER A 771 -18.94 35.02 7.96
N ILE A 772 -19.92 34.33 8.55
CA ILE A 772 -19.88 33.98 9.98
C ILE A 772 -18.70 33.07 10.31
N ALA A 773 -18.39 32.08 9.47
CA ALA A 773 -17.25 31.18 9.65
C ALA A 773 -15.92 31.94 9.71
N ARG A 774 -15.68 32.87 8.77
CA ARG A 774 -14.47 33.71 8.78
C ARG A 774 -14.40 34.61 10.01
N GLY A 775 -15.52 35.24 10.37
CA GLY A 775 -15.63 36.06 11.58
C GLY A 775 -15.39 35.27 12.88
N ALA A 776 -15.62 33.95 12.87
CA ALA A 776 -15.38 33.05 13.99
C ALA A 776 -13.94 32.53 14.09
N GLY A 777 -13.04 32.98 13.20
CA GLY A 777 -11.63 32.59 13.22
C GLY A 777 -11.28 31.41 12.30
N ALA A 778 -12.16 31.03 11.36
CA ALA A 778 -11.75 30.15 10.27
C ALA A 778 -10.75 30.87 9.35
N PHE A 779 -9.76 30.15 8.85
CA PHE A 779 -8.79 30.65 7.87
C PHE A 779 -9.47 31.05 6.56
N ASP A 780 -10.45 30.26 6.12
CA ASP A 780 -11.34 30.57 5.00
C ASP A 780 -12.64 29.78 5.10
N ALA A 781 -13.64 30.13 4.29
CA ALA A 781 -14.91 29.42 4.18
C ALA A 781 -15.39 29.43 2.72
N VAL A 782 -15.67 28.26 2.17
CA VAL A 782 -15.96 28.09 0.74
C VAL A 782 -17.27 27.35 0.52
N ARG A 783 -18.02 27.78 -0.48
CA ARG A 783 -19.18 27.06 -0.99
C ARG A 783 -18.71 25.85 -1.79
N CYS A 784 -19.41 24.73 -1.69
CA CYS A 784 -19.00 23.49 -2.36
C CYS A 784 -20.20 22.82 -3.04
N ASN A 785 -20.00 22.38 -4.29
CA ASN A 785 -21.03 21.71 -5.11
C ASN A 785 -20.53 20.39 -5.72
N HIS A 786 -19.51 19.77 -5.11
CA HIS A 786 -18.87 18.54 -5.60
C HIS A 786 -19.78 17.31 -5.60
N TRP A 787 -20.88 17.31 -4.84
CA TRP A 787 -21.91 16.28 -4.98
C TRP A 787 -22.51 16.28 -6.40
N ALA A 788 -22.77 17.45 -6.98
CA ALA A 788 -23.34 17.57 -8.32
C ALA A 788 -22.28 17.68 -9.44
N GLU A 789 -21.07 18.15 -9.12
CA GLU A 789 -20.05 18.55 -10.12
C GLU A 789 -18.71 17.81 -9.98
N GLY A 790 -18.60 16.85 -9.06
CA GLY A 790 -17.34 16.14 -8.79
C GLY A 790 -16.23 17.07 -8.32
N GLY A 791 -14.98 16.79 -8.69
CA GLY A 791 -13.83 17.60 -8.27
C GLY A 791 -13.90 19.08 -8.67
N ALA A 792 -14.58 19.41 -9.78
CA ALA A 792 -14.75 20.79 -10.22
C ALA A 792 -15.53 21.62 -9.18
N GLY A 793 -16.54 21.02 -8.54
CA GLY A 793 -17.36 21.65 -7.51
C GLY A 793 -16.65 21.87 -6.17
N ALA A 794 -15.42 21.36 -6.00
CA ALA A 794 -14.57 21.57 -4.82
C ALA A 794 -13.24 22.27 -5.14
N LEU A 795 -13.08 22.84 -6.34
CA LEU A 795 -11.82 23.49 -6.74
C LEU A 795 -11.43 24.65 -5.82
N ALA A 796 -12.39 25.49 -5.44
CA ALA A 796 -12.17 26.59 -4.50
C ALA A 796 -11.73 26.08 -3.11
N LEU A 797 -12.28 24.94 -2.66
CA LEU A 797 -11.86 24.28 -1.43
C LEU A 797 -10.43 23.76 -1.53
N GLY A 798 -10.07 23.12 -2.65
CA GLY A 798 -8.69 22.68 -2.91
C GLY A 798 -7.67 23.82 -2.82
N GLN A 799 -8.00 24.97 -3.42
CA GLN A 799 -7.17 26.18 -3.37
C GLN A 799 -7.05 26.74 -1.94
N ALA A 800 -8.16 26.83 -1.20
CA ALA A 800 -8.16 27.29 0.19
C ALA A 800 -7.34 26.38 1.10
N VAL A 801 -7.48 25.05 0.94
CA VAL A 801 -6.69 24.04 1.68
C VAL A 801 -5.20 24.15 1.34
N GLN A 802 -4.85 24.27 0.05
CA GLN A 802 -3.46 24.45 -0.36
C GLN A 802 -2.86 25.72 0.27
N LYS A 803 -3.60 26.83 0.29
CA LYS A 803 -3.17 28.08 0.94
C LYS A 803 -3.02 27.92 2.44
N ALA A 804 -3.98 27.31 3.13
CA ALA A 804 -3.96 27.08 4.58
C ALA A 804 -2.78 26.17 4.98
N SER A 805 -2.44 25.18 4.16
CA SER A 805 -1.35 24.23 4.43
C SER A 805 0.06 24.84 4.46
N LYS A 806 0.20 26.06 3.96
CA LYS A 806 1.46 26.84 3.99
C LYS A 806 1.67 27.57 5.31
N THR A 807 0.64 27.67 6.15
CA THR A 807 0.74 28.28 7.48
C THR A 807 1.59 27.40 8.39
N PRO A 808 2.55 27.96 9.16
CA PRO A 808 3.31 27.19 10.14
C PRO A 808 2.41 26.49 11.15
N SER A 809 2.68 25.20 11.43
CA SER A 809 1.90 24.43 12.39
C SER A 809 2.19 24.88 13.83
N SER A 810 1.14 25.19 14.58
CA SER A 810 1.20 25.37 16.04
C SER A 810 0.54 24.20 16.78
N PHE A 811 0.55 23.01 16.14
CA PHE A 811 -0.16 21.84 16.64
C PHE A 811 0.25 21.47 18.06
N LYS A 812 -0.75 21.33 18.93
CA LYS A 812 -0.61 20.86 20.32
C LYS A 812 -1.74 19.94 20.71
N PHE A 813 -1.47 19.00 21.62
CA PHE A 813 -2.51 18.18 22.22
C PHE A 813 -3.31 18.97 23.26
N LEU A 814 -4.54 18.52 23.53
CA LEU A 814 -5.45 19.22 24.44
C LEU A 814 -5.02 19.08 25.92
N TYR A 815 -4.39 17.96 26.26
CA TYR A 815 -3.96 17.60 27.61
C TYR A 815 -2.68 16.75 27.60
N ASP A 816 -1.97 16.75 28.73
CA ASP A 816 -0.83 15.88 29.01
C ASP A 816 -1.29 14.49 29.49
N LEU A 817 -0.56 13.43 29.14
CA LEU A 817 -0.87 12.07 29.59
C LEU A 817 -0.56 11.82 31.07
N GLU A 818 0.34 12.62 31.65
CA GLU A 818 0.71 12.55 33.07
C GLU A 818 -0.41 13.05 34.00
N LEU A 819 -1.42 13.75 33.46
CA LEU A 819 -2.58 14.16 34.24
C LEU A 819 -3.43 12.97 34.69
N PRO A 820 -4.07 13.04 35.88
CA PRO A 820 -5.02 12.03 36.34
C PRO A 820 -6.12 11.76 35.31
N ILE A 821 -6.65 10.53 35.30
CA ILE A 821 -7.72 10.10 34.39
C ILE A 821 -8.89 11.09 34.42
N THR A 822 -9.35 11.42 35.63
CA THR A 822 -10.48 12.34 35.86
C THR A 822 -10.22 13.72 35.28
N GLU A 823 -8.99 14.21 35.36
CA GLU A 823 -8.64 15.55 34.91
C GLU A 823 -8.56 15.64 33.38
N LYS A 824 -8.09 14.57 32.72
CA LYS A 824 -8.16 14.47 31.25
C LYS A 824 -9.61 14.46 30.75
N ILE A 825 -10.50 13.74 31.42
CA ILE A 825 -11.93 13.70 31.10
C ILE A 825 -12.54 15.10 31.26
N ARG A 826 -12.25 15.78 32.38
CA ARG A 826 -12.75 17.12 32.67
C ARG A 826 -12.29 18.15 31.64
N ILE A 827 -11.01 18.11 31.24
CA ILE A 827 -10.48 19.00 30.20
C ILE A 827 -11.25 18.85 28.88
N ILE A 828 -11.54 17.62 28.46
CA ILE A 828 -12.34 17.37 27.25
C ILE A 828 -13.75 17.95 27.44
N ALA A 829 -14.40 17.64 28.55
CA ALA A 829 -15.76 18.10 28.83
C ALA A 829 -15.88 19.63 28.83
N GLN A 830 -14.96 20.33 29.50
CA GLN A 830 -15.02 21.79 29.61
C GLN A 830 -14.61 22.48 28.30
N LYS A 831 -13.47 22.10 27.71
CA LYS A 831 -12.95 22.81 26.53
C LYS A 831 -13.70 22.48 25.25
N ILE A 832 -13.96 21.19 25.01
CA ILE A 832 -14.55 20.72 23.75
C ILE A 832 -16.07 20.76 23.79
N TYR A 833 -16.68 20.30 24.88
CA TYR A 833 -18.15 20.22 24.98
C TYR A 833 -18.79 21.50 25.53
N GLY A 834 -18.03 22.31 26.28
CA GLY A 834 -18.58 23.46 27.00
C GLY A 834 -19.39 23.08 28.23
N ALA A 835 -19.11 21.91 28.83
CA ALA A 835 -19.71 21.50 30.09
C ALA A 835 -19.13 22.30 31.26
N ASP A 836 -19.89 22.44 32.35
CA ASP A 836 -19.42 23.09 33.57
C ASP A 836 -18.41 22.20 34.31
N ASP A 837 -18.73 20.91 34.44
CA ASP A 837 -17.86 19.89 35.06
C ASP A 837 -18.27 18.47 34.61
N ILE A 838 -17.67 17.46 35.23
CA ILE A 838 -18.00 16.04 35.13
C ILE A 838 -18.48 15.49 36.48
N GLU A 839 -19.34 14.49 36.43
CA GLU A 839 -19.77 13.73 37.61
C GLU A 839 -19.35 12.27 37.45
N LEU A 840 -18.52 11.75 38.34
CA LEU A 840 -18.15 10.33 38.35
C LEU A 840 -19.16 9.55 39.18
N LEU A 841 -19.88 8.62 38.56
CA LEU A 841 -20.73 7.70 39.29
C LEU A 841 -19.89 6.62 40.02
N PRO A 842 -20.42 5.95 41.06
CA PRO A 842 -19.64 5.03 41.90
C PRO A 842 -18.85 3.96 41.14
N GLU A 843 -19.45 3.38 40.10
CA GLU A 843 -18.80 2.37 39.24
C GLU A 843 -17.61 2.95 38.46
N ALA A 844 -17.78 4.15 37.90
CA ALA A 844 -16.70 4.84 37.19
C ALA A 844 -15.56 5.23 38.14
N GLN A 845 -15.89 5.72 39.34
CA GLN A 845 -14.91 6.08 40.37
C GLN A 845 -14.05 4.85 40.76
N HIS A 846 -14.70 3.72 41.03
CA HIS A 846 -14.00 2.47 41.35
C HIS A 846 -13.05 2.02 40.23
N LYS A 847 -13.48 2.07 38.97
CA LYS A 847 -12.64 1.67 37.83
C LYS A 847 -11.53 2.66 37.51
N VAL A 848 -11.72 3.96 37.76
CA VAL A 848 -10.64 4.96 37.68
C VAL A 848 -9.51 4.59 38.65
N GLU A 849 -9.85 4.23 39.89
CA GLU A 849 -8.87 3.80 40.90
C GLU A 849 -8.20 2.49 40.48
N LEU A 850 -8.97 1.51 40.00
CA LEU A 850 -8.46 0.23 39.50
C LEU A 850 -7.47 0.43 38.35
N TYR A 851 -7.84 1.17 37.31
CA TYR A 851 -7.00 1.40 36.14
C TYR A 851 -5.77 2.25 36.47
N THR A 852 -5.86 3.16 37.44
CA THR A 852 -4.70 3.87 37.96
C THR A 852 -3.74 2.89 38.65
N LYS A 853 -4.25 2.01 39.51
CA LYS A 853 -3.45 0.98 40.20
C LYS A 853 -2.82 -0.03 39.24
N GLN A 854 -3.51 -0.36 38.15
CA GLN A 854 -3.01 -1.25 37.09
C GLN A 854 -2.01 -0.56 36.14
N GLY A 855 -1.72 0.73 36.31
CA GLY A 855 -0.75 1.48 35.50
C GLY A 855 -1.31 2.05 34.19
N PHE A 856 -2.62 2.00 33.98
CA PHE A 856 -3.29 2.54 32.79
C PHE A 856 -3.64 4.02 32.90
N GLY A 857 -3.26 4.67 34.02
CA GLY A 857 -3.52 6.09 34.28
C GLY A 857 -2.97 7.04 33.22
N LYS A 858 -1.92 6.64 32.48
CA LYS A 858 -1.28 7.45 31.42
C LYS A 858 -1.90 7.28 30.04
N LEU A 859 -2.92 6.44 29.88
CA LEU A 859 -3.57 6.26 28.59
C LEU A 859 -4.40 7.49 28.19
N PRO A 860 -4.50 7.82 26.89
CA PRO A 860 -5.47 8.79 26.35
C PRO A 860 -6.92 8.45 26.70
N ILE A 861 -7.79 9.46 26.60
CA ILE A 861 -9.24 9.34 26.83
C ILE A 861 -9.99 9.33 25.50
N CYS A 862 -10.90 8.38 25.34
CA CYS A 862 -11.81 8.24 24.21
C CYS A 862 -13.26 8.36 24.71
N MET A 863 -13.81 9.59 24.75
CA MET A 863 -15.15 9.83 25.28
C MET A 863 -16.25 9.13 24.45
N ALA A 864 -17.04 8.28 25.09
CA ALA A 864 -18.20 7.66 24.48
C ALA A 864 -19.48 8.40 24.91
N LYS A 865 -19.84 9.45 24.15
CA LYS A 865 -21.07 10.23 24.30
C LYS A 865 -21.93 10.23 23.02
N THR A 866 -23.17 10.71 23.11
CA THR A 866 -23.99 10.92 21.91
C THR A 866 -23.28 11.82 20.91
N HIS A 867 -23.39 11.49 19.62
CA HIS A 867 -22.84 12.30 18.54
C HIS A 867 -23.78 13.40 18.08
N LEU A 868 -24.99 13.48 18.65
CA LEU A 868 -26.06 14.37 18.18
C LEU A 868 -26.14 15.71 18.93
N SER A 869 -25.31 15.90 19.95
CA SER A 869 -25.19 17.13 20.75
C SER A 869 -23.78 17.28 21.27
N LEU A 870 -23.34 18.50 21.59
CA LEU A 870 -22.15 18.73 22.39
C LEU A 870 -22.30 18.17 23.81
N SER A 871 -23.52 18.16 24.37
CA SER A 871 -23.80 17.58 25.69
C SER A 871 -24.00 16.06 25.63
N HIS A 872 -24.43 15.48 26.75
CA HIS A 872 -24.82 14.08 26.86
C HIS A 872 -26.27 13.80 26.42
N GLU A 873 -27.03 14.84 26.08
CA GLU A 873 -28.46 14.78 25.71
C GLU A 873 -28.62 15.05 24.21
N ALA A 874 -29.11 14.04 23.47
CA ALA A 874 -29.10 14.06 22.00
C ALA A 874 -30.01 15.14 21.35
N ASP A 875 -31.01 15.60 22.07
CA ASP A 875 -32.02 16.59 21.67
C ASP A 875 -31.54 18.03 21.84
N LYS A 876 -30.59 18.29 22.74
CA LYS A 876 -30.02 19.64 22.95
C LYS A 876 -29.17 20.07 21.75
N LYS A 877 -29.71 20.94 20.88
CA LYS A 877 -29.02 21.49 19.71
C LYS A 877 -28.27 22.79 20.01
N GLY A 878 -27.67 23.39 18.98
CA GLY A 878 -26.82 24.58 19.13
C GLY A 878 -25.56 24.33 19.98
N VAL A 879 -25.34 25.21 20.96
CA VAL A 879 -24.26 25.15 21.96
C VAL A 879 -24.92 25.16 23.36
N PRO A 880 -25.28 23.99 23.91
CA PRO A 880 -25.88 23.93 25.24
C PRO A 880 -24.91 24.43 26.31
N THR A 881 -25.44 25.00 27.40
CA THR A 881 -24.68 25.49 28.56
C THR A 881 -25.32 25.00 29.87
N GLY A 882 -24.62 25.14 31.00
CA GLY A 882 -25.19 24.84 32.31
C GLY A 882 -25.36 23.34 32.59
N PHE A 883 -24.50 22.48 32.03
CA PHE A 883 -24.62 21.03 32.15
C PHE A 883 -23.35 20.37 32.68
N VAL A 884 -23.53 19.32 33.49
CA VAL A 884 -22.47 18.44 33.99
C VAL A 884 -22.52 17.13 33.22
N VAL A 885 -21.37 16.59 32.82
CA VAL A 885 -21.31 15.32 32.05
C VAL A 885 -21.24 14.14 33.02
N PRO A 886 -22.26 13.25 33.05
CA PRO A 886 -22.23 12.07 33.89
C PRO A 886 -21.31 11.01 33.28
N ILE A 887 -20.36 10.50 34.07
CA ILE A 887 -19.49 9.38 33.72
C ILE A 887 -20.00 8.15 34.46
N ARG A 888 -20.72 7.29 33.72
CA ARG A 888 -21.41 6.13 34.29
C ARG A 888 -20.49 4.95 34.55
N ASP A 889 -19.56 4.74 33.62
CA ASP A 889 -18.61 3.65 33.62
C ASP A 889 -17.36 4.10 32.87
N ILE A 890 -16.24 3.40 33.03
CA ILE A 890 -15.03 3.59 32.24
C ILE A 890 -14.47 2.22 31.90
N ARG A 891 -14.09 2.02 30.64
CA ARG A 891 -13.49 0.77 30.17
C ARG A 891 -12.11 1.03 29.58
N ALA A 892 -11.30 -0.02 29.50
CA ALA A 892 -9.94 0.05 28.96
C ALA A 892 -9.82 -0.77 27.68
N SER A 893 -9.32 -0.13 26.61
CA SER A 893 -8.81 -0.81 25.41
C SER A 893 -7.28 -0.69 25.46
N VAL A 894 -6.64 -1.57 26.24
CA VAL A 894 -5.21 -1.44 26.57
C VAL A 894 -4.31 -1.73 25.37
N GLY A 895 -4.67 -2.68 24.51
CA GLY A 895 -3.94 -2.96 23.28
C GLY A 895 -4.07 -1.83 22.27
N ALA A 896 -5.27 -1.25 22.15
CA ALA A 896 -5.47 -0.05 21.33
C ALA A 896 -4.79 1.19 21.95
N GLY A 897 -4.68 1.24 23.28
CA GLY A 897 -4.01 2.28 24.04
C GLY A 897 -4.94 3.43 24.41
N PHE A 898 -6.13 3.18 24.95
CA PHE A 898 -6.94 4.28 25.53
C PHE A 898 -7.93 3.76 26.58
N LEU A 899 -8.36 4.67 27.45
CA LEU A 899 -9.53 4.49 28.30
C LEU A 899 -10.73 5.16 27.64
N PHE A 900 -11.91 4.55 27.72
CA PHE A 900 -13.12 5.09 27.13
C PHE A 900 -14.24 5.23 28.17
N PRO A 901 -14.44 6.44 28.72
CA PRO A 901 -15.53 6.75 29.62
C PRO A 901 -16.87 6.69 28.90
N LEU A 902 -17.85 6.04 29.53
CA LEU A 902 -19.21 5.88 29.03
C LEU A 902 -20.11 6.93 29.65
N VAL A 903 -20.58 7.86 28.82
CA VAL A 903 -21.46 8.96 29.25
C VAL A 903 -22.94 8.54 29.21
N GLY A 904 -23.30 7.72 28.23
CA GLY A 904 -24.66 7.21 28.05
C GLY A 904 -24.68 5.72 27.72
N THR A 905 -25.88 5.14 27.65
CA THR A 905 -26.06 3.76 27.17
C THR A 905 -25.97 3.72 25.65
N MET A 906 -25.02 2.96 25.12
CA MET A 906 -24.85 2.79 23.68
C MET A 906 -24.94 1.31 23.31
N PRO A 907 -25.88 0.91 22.44
CA PRO A 907 -25.87 -0.44 21.91
C PRO A 907 -24.63 -0.61 21.02
N THR A 908 -23.79 -1.57 21.38
CA THR A 908 -22.61 -1.98 20.63
C THR A 908 -22.93 -2.95 19.49
N ILE A 909 -24.12 -3.56 19.50
CA ILE A 909 -24.70 -4.27 18.36
C ILE A 909 -26.07 -3.65 18.00
N PRO A 910 -26.23 -3.07 16.79
CA PRO A 910 -27.50 -2.52 16.34
C PRO A 910 -28.54 -3.63 16.12
N GLY A 911 -29.81 -3.24 16.03
CA GLY A 911 -30.88 -4.16 15.63
C GLY A 911 -31.43 -3.78 14.26
N LEU A 912 -31.97 -4.76 13.55
CA LEU A 912 -32.74 -4.53 12.32
C LEU A 912 -34.02 -3.72 12.61
N PRO A 913 -34.48 -2.87 11.67
CA PRO A 913 -35.78 -2.20 11.73
C PRO A 913 -36.92 -3.17 11.37
N THR A 914 -38.18 -2.73 11.50
CA THR A 914 -39.36 -3.55 11.13
C THR A 914 -39.36 -3.98 9.67
N ARG A 915 -38.89 -3.10 8.77
CA ARG A 915 -38.69 -3.39 7.35
C ARG A 915 -37.22 -3.14 7.00
N PRO A 916 -36.34 -4.15 7.09
CA PRO A 916 -34.94 -4.04 6.69
C PRO A 916 -34.78 -3.86 5.18
N CYS A 917 -33.67 -3.25 4.76
CA CYS A 917 -33.35 -3.07 3.34
C CYS A 917 -33.19 -4.38 2.56
N PHE A 918 -32.80 -5.48 3.21
CA PHE A 918 -32.64 -6.75 2.51
C PHE A 918 -33.91 -7.27 1.82
N TYR A 919 -35.10 -6.73 2.13
CA TYR A 919 -36.33 -7.04 1.42
C TYR A 919 -36.28 -6.63 -0.06
N ASP A 920 -35.49 -5.61 -0.36
CA ASP A 920 -35.35 -5.05 -1.71
C ASP A 920 -34.02 -5.47 -2.36
N ILE A 921 -33.14 -6.15 -1.61
CA ILE A 921 -31.84 -6.60 -2.10
C ILE A 921 -31.98 -7.91 -2.85
N ASP A 922 -31.48 -7.95 -4.08
CA ASP A 922 -31.42 -9.17 -4.90
C ASP A 922 -30.20 -9.16 -5.83
N LEU A 923 -29.90 -10.28 -6.47
CA LEU A 923 -28.85 -10.43 -7.47
C LEU A 923 -29.44 -10.94 -8.78
N ASP A 924 -29.25 -10.19 -9.86
CA ASP A 924 -29.60 -10.67 -11.19
C ASP A 924 -28.68 -11.84 -11.59
N PRO A 925 -29.20 -13.06 -11.83
CA PRO A 925 -28.39 -14.24 -12.12
C PRO A 925 -27.75 -14.24 -13.52
N GLU A 926 -28.20 -13.39 -14.45
CA GLU A 926 -27.62 -13.27 -15.78
C GLU A 926 -26.53 -12.21 -15.83
N THR A 927 -26.78 -11.05 -15.21
CA THR A 927 -25.86 -9.90 -15.25
C THR A 927 -24.94 -9.81 -14.04
N GLU A 928 -25.21 -10.57 -12.97
CA GLU A 928 -24.56 -10.49 -11.66
C GLU A 928 -24.66 -9.11 -11.00
N GLN A 929 -25.62 -8.28 -11.43
CA GLN A 929 -25.83 -6.95 -10.85
C GLN A 929 -26.69 -7.00 -9.59
N ILE A 930 -26.29 -6.25 -8.56
CA ILE A 930 -26.99 -6.21 -7.26
C ILE A 930 -28.10 -5.17 -7.28
N ASN A 931 -29.35 -5.56 -7.05
CA ASN A 931 -30.47 -4.63 -6.94
C ASN A 931 -30.75 -4.28 -5.46
N GLY A 932 -31.27 -3.07 -5.21
CA GLY A 932 -31.76 -2.61 -3.90
C GLY A 932 -30.76 -2.43 -2.77
N LEU A 933 -29.45 -2.52 -3.03
CA LEU A 933 -28.41 -2.26 -2.02
C LEU A 933 -28.31 -0.76 -1.63
N PHE A 934 -28.73 0.14 -2.53
CA PHE A 934 -28.53 1.60 -2.46
C PHE A 934 -29.71 2.43 -2.96
#